data_AF-A0A352EX43-F1
#
_entry.id   AF-A0A352EX43-F1
#
_cell.length_a   1.000
_cell.length_b   1.000
_cell.length_c   1.000
_cell.angle_alpha   90.00
_cell.angle_beta   90.00
_cell.angle_gamma   90.00
#
_symmetry.space_group_name_H-M   'P 1'
#
loop_
_entity.id
_entity.type
_entity.pdbx_description
1 polymer ?
#
loop_
_entity_poly.entity_id
_entity_poly.type
_entity_poly.pdbx_seq_one_letter_code
_entity_poly.pdbx_strand_id
1 'polypeptide(L)'
;MKFYFGTKGLVQSLTALSLCLCLIVSVCVSARARALQPQPQDRTNLSQSQTGKLSAATALATTSGVIIRWRSNLDADNLGFNIYRLKAGSRVRVNREIIPGAVFVVNRLTRPSDSHSYSWFDPEGSANATYYIEAVSIEGLTKLDERAITVTPKSNAALDQTAAPSGLSRDSAANGADVSSAQKSYPAAEAATLTANGPLENQWAIAAKPGLKISIKRDGWYRITQQDMAGAGFNPTVDRRNLRLFGDGQEVAINTSQSVGPFSSSDYIEFYGRGIDVPTSDTRIYYLIADTVPGKRVSGELHLDATAAALPQAAAIPSGPIAPKPSWFGFVWSFLNLPEPTRPDSGTETASKPERATETKLASEPAPSSDTPPSSATPLPVTQISPAGSEHISVASSNDQLLPRDAALTSRATKKRTARKKTNKNSKTSRKYNHAETTNAISPASFDYTVEQRDRTVYFVSELNGDLENFFGGVLSSSAVNQTIEINNPAVTGAGPAHLEIAIQGVSAAPHQVDIKFNNVAIGSLNYFGMEHAVASFDVPVSIIQNGANTLTFVPVAGGGVSLIDYARLTYPHAFKADAGKLKFNLRGTQSLKVDGFATANVRLIDYTDPLAVTTSSPSAEVTASGYAITVRTTSPRSKSQRLLYAFPEGQFEQPAALTLNQPSNLNLASNAADFLIVAHKSIIPALGPLVTARTNQGFTVSVVDIDDVYDEFSYGLHGPQAIKDFLSLAATRWSMTPRYVIFAGDASLDPRNYMGSGNFDFVPTKLIDATFNETASDDWLADFDDDGAADIAIGRLPVRTANDANLVISKIVNFLPGNIPQNALLIADDPGTPPLWDFETANDDVQALLPPSMTVQRVNVRTEPSPAQATANIINGFNQGRAVVNYSGHGNVDVWSGSSIFTTADATALTNGNKLPLVIVMDCLNGYFQDPNLLSLSEAFLLAPNGGAVAAFASSGLTSTPGQRQMELQLYSSLYGSQPIAVGDAIKTAKAATTDIDVRRTWIYFGDPSLKIR
;
A
#
# COMPACT_ATOMS: atom_id res chain seq x y z
N MET A 1 -8.41 42.42 -52.50
CA MET A 1 -8.42 43.86 -52.87
C MET A 1 -7.11 44.50 -52.37
N LYS A 2 -6.69 45.65 -52.91
CA LYS A 2 -5.37 46.29 -52.72
C LYS A 2 -5.06 46.77 -51.28
N PHE A 3 -3.84 47.15 -50.85
CA PHE A 3 -2.41 46.75 -51.09
C PHE A 3 -1.49 47.76 -50.32
N TYR A 4 -0.15 47.53 -50.32
CA TYR A 4 0.97 48.30 -49.73
C TYR A 4 1.20 48.08 -48.21
N PHE A 5 2.42 48.08 -47.62
CA PHE A 5 3.85 47.90 -48.04
C PHE A 5 4.71 47.64 -46.76
N GLY A 6 6.02 47.34 -46.73
CA GLY A 6 7.07 47.20 -47.77
C GLY A 6 8.29 48.12 -47.51
N THR A 7 9.58 47.78 -47.72
CA THR A 7 10.27 46.58 -48.29
C THR A 7 11.79 46.57 -47.94
N LYS A 8 12.51 45.46 -48.21
CA LYS A 8 14.01 45.25 -48.25
C LYS A 8 14.75 45.00 -46.91
N GLY A 9 15.86 44.23 -46.88
CA GLY A 9 16.44 43.35 -47.93
C GLY A 9 17.90 42.88 -47.68
N LEU A 10 18.40 41.98 -48.58
CA LEU A 10 19.75 41.32 -48.64
C LEU A 10 19.98 40.23 -47.55
N VAL A 11 20.87 39.21 -47.66
CA VAL A 11 21.82 38.65 -48.67
C VAL A 11 21.98 37.12 -48.35
N GLN A 12 21.88 36.13 -49.26
CA GLN A 12 22.86 35.55 -50.23
C GLN A 12 24.11 34.85 -49.61
N SER A 13 24.69 33.75 -50.13
CA SER A 13 24.24 32.75 -51.15
C SER A 13 25.17 31.49 -51.23
N LEU A 14 24.56 30.30 -51.31
CA LEU A 14 24.75 29.18 -52.29
C LEU A 14 26.14 28.68 -52.81
N THR A 15 26.20 27.34 -53.00
CA THR A 15 26.87 26.54 -54.09
C THR A 15 28.42 26.42 -54.15
N ALA A 16 29.05 25.35 -54.69
CA ALA A 16 28.64 23.95 -54.97
C ALA A 16 29.83 23.08 -55.51
N LEU A 17 29.56 21.77 -55.70
CA LEU A 17 29.95 20.90 -56.85
C LEU A 17 31.12 19.87 -56.76
N SER A 18 30.75 18.63 -57.10
CA SER A 18 31.47 17.58 -57.88
C SER A 18 32.74 16.84 -57.40
N LEU A 19 32.49 15.58 -57.00
CA LEU A 19 32.95 14.32 -57.64
C LEU A 19 34.44 13.90 -57.73
N CYS A 20 34.65 12.69 -57.19
CA CYS A 20 35.33 11.52 -57.79
C CYS A 20 36.79 11.11 -57.41
N LEU A 21 36.84 9.92 -56.81
CA LEU A 21 37.77 8.80 -57.04
C LEU A 21 39.18 8.75 -56.38
N CYS A 22 39.15 8.34 -55.10
CA CYS A 22 39.84 7.15 -54.57
C CYS A 22 41.39 7.04 -54.39
N LEU A 23 41.75 6.58 -53.18
CA LEU A 23 42.78 5.58 -52.83
C LEU A 23 44.29 5.95 -52.84
N ILE A 24 44.89 6.16 -51.64
CA ILE A 24 45.76 5.17 -50.94
C ILE A 24 46.37 5.69 -49.58
N VAL A 25 46.15 4.90 -48.53
CA VAL A 25 46.96 4.61 -47.30
C VAL A 25 47.73 5.70 -46.49
N SER A 26 47.25 5.91 -45.26
CA SER A 26 47.90 6.07 -43.92
C SER A 26 49.35 6.55 -43.70
N VAL A 27 49.53 7.39 -42.66
CA VAL A 27 50.18 7.01 -41.36
C VAL A 27 49.77 7.98 -40.22
N CYS A 28 49.83 7.51 -38.97
CA CYS A 28 49.32 8.07 -37.68
C CYS A 28 50.05 9.39 -37.22
N VAL A 29 49.68 10.15 -36.16
CA VAL A 29 49.31 9.80 -34.77
C VAL A 29 48.58 10.96 -34.00
N SER A 30 47.39 10.69 -33.43
CA SER A 30 46.77 11.37 -32.24
C SER A 30 46.37 12.88 -32.33
N ALA A 31 45.49 13.46 -31.49
CA ALA A 31 44.73 12.93 -30.36
C ALA A 31 43.35 13.63 -30.13
N ARG A 32 42.34 12.82 -29.74
CA ARG A 32 41.12 13.13 -28.93
C ARG A 32 40.07 14.18 -29.36
N ALA A 33 38.84 13.93 -28.88
CA ALA A 33 37.63 14.75 -28.87
C ALA A 33 36.93 15.01 -30.23
N ARG A 34 35.95 14.15 -30.56
CA ARG A 34 34.92 14.44 -31.58
C ARG A 34 33.58 13.86 -31.13
N ALA A 35 32.57 14.72 -30.99
CA ALA A 35 31.19 14.27 -30.85
C ALA A 35 30.71 13.66 -32.18
N LEU A 36 29.95 12.56 -32.12
CA LEU A 36 29.35 11.92 -33.28
C LEU A 36 27.84 12.18 -33.29
N GLN A 37 27.35 12.61 -34.44
CA GLN A 37 25.90 12.71 -34.70
C GLN A 37 25.35 11.30 -34.96
N PRO A 38 24.13 10.96 -34.48
CA PRO A 38 23.50 9.70 -34.81
C PRO A 38 23.15 9.65 -36.31
N GLN A 39 23.36 8.49 -36.93
CA GLN A 39 22.77 8.20 -38.25
C GLN A 39 21.32 7.71 -38.09
N PRO A 40 20.44 7.92 -39.09
CA PRO A 40 19.14 7.29 -39.12
C PRO A 40 19.32 5.78 -39.37
N GLN A 41 18.84 4.96 -38.44
CA GLN A 41 18.61 3.53 -38.69
C GLN A 41 17.22 3.33 -39.33
N ASP A 42 17.10 2.35 -40.23
CA ASP A 42 15.85 2.00 -40.88
C ASP A 42 14.81 1.47 -39.87
N ARG A 43 13.86 2.33 -39.47
CA ARG A 43 12.68 1.95 -38.68
C ARG A 43 11.57 1.34 -39.54
N THR A 44 11.91 0.36 -40.38
CA THR A 44 10.94 -0.31 -41.28
C THR A 44 11.08 -1.83 -41.25
N ASN A 45 11.07 -2.42 -40.05
CA ASN A 45 10.71 -3.83 -39.78
C ASN A 45 10.52 -4.09 -38.27
N LEU A 46 9.69 -3.28 -37.60
CA LEU A 46 9.01 -3.77 -36.39
C LEU A 46 7.82 -4.62 -36.85
N SER A 47 7.66 -5.80 -36.25
CA SER A 47 6.70 -6.80 -36.66
C SER A 47 5.25 -6.39 -36.36
N GLN A 48 4.29 -7.01 -37.06
CA GLN A 48 2.87 -6.85 -36.75
C GLN A 48 2.62 -7.23 -35.29
N SER A 49 2.09 -6.31 -34.49
CA SER A 49 1.84 -6.57 -33.08
C SER A 49 0.79 -7.69 -32.89
N GLN A 50 1.00 -8.53 -31.89
CA GLN A 50 0.02 -9.56 -31.51
C GLN A 50 -1.25 -8.95 -30.87
N THR A 51 -1.30 -7.61 -30.70
CA THR A 51 -2.18 -6.87 -29.78
C THR A 51 -3.57 -7.47 -29.60
N GLY A 52 -3.91 -7.84 -28.37
CA GLY A 52 -5.25 -8.23 -27.91
C GLY A 52 -5.90 -9.38 -28.70
N LYS A 53 -5.11 -10.33 -29.22
CA LYS A 53 -5.59 -11.53 -29.92
C LYS A 53 -6.65 -12.26 -29.06
N LEU A 54 -7.88 -12.32 -29.55
CA LEU A 54 -8.99 -12.94 -28.82
C LEU A 54 -9.01 -14.47 -28.99
N SER A 55 -9.11 -15.22 -27.90
CA SER A 55 -9.25 -16.68 -27.92
C SER A 55 -10.72 -17.10 -28.08
N ALA A 56 -11.65 -16.43 -27.40
CA ALA A 56 -13.09 -16.67 -27.50
C ALA A 56 -13.93 -15.41 -27.21
N ALA A 57 -15.14 -15.34 -27.77
CA ALA A 57 -16.12 -14.29 -27.45
C ALA A 57 -17.57 -14.79 -27.61
N THR A 58 -18.49 -14.26 -26.80
CA THR A 58 -19.91 -14.66 -26.71
C THR A 58 -20.80 -13.47 -26.32
N ALA A 59 -22.09 -13.52 -26.68
CA ALA A 59 -23.08 -12.56 -26.21
C ALA A 59 -24.43 -13.24 -25.88
N LEU A 60 -25.07 -12.83 -24.78
CA LEU A 60 -26.28 -13.43 -24.23
C LEU A 60 -27.34 -12.36 -23.92
N ALA A 61 -28.57 -12.55 -24.37
CA ALA A 61 -29.69 -11.65 -24.05
C ALA A 61 -30.24 -11.93 -22.65
N THR A 62 -30.52 -10.86 -21.90
CA THR A 62 -31.20 -10.88 -20.59
C THR A 62 -32.55 -10.14 -20.70
N THR A 63 -33.30 -10.03 -19.61
CA THR A 63 -34.52 -9.20 -19.57
C THR A 63 -34.22 -7.69 -19.60
N SER A 64 -32.99 -7.29 -19.27
CA SER A 64 -32.54 -5.90 -19.13
C SER A 64 -31.59 -5.41 -20.23
N GLY A 65 -31.14 -6.27 -21.14
CA GLY A 65 -30.16 -5.92 -22.19
C GLY A 65 -29.41 -7.14 -22.75
N VAL A 66 -28.12 -6.96 -23.03
CA VAL A 66 -27.20 -8.04 -23.46
C VAL A 66 -25.90 -7.99 -22.68
N ILE A 67 -25.44 -9.14 -22.19
CA ILE A 67 -24.08 -9.29 -21.66
C ILE A 67 -23.15 -9.90 -22.73
N ILE A 68 -22.04 -9.21 -22.99
CA ILE A 68 -20.96 -9.64 -23.88
C ILE A 68 -19.80 -10.13 -23.00
N ARG A 69 -19.17 -11.25 -23.36
CA ARG A 69 -18.01 -11.82 -22.66
C ARG A 69 -16.96 -12.29 -23.64
N TRP A 70 -15.69 -11.93 -23.44
CA TRP A 70 -14.58 -12.34 -24.31
C TRP A 70 -13.31 -12.64 -23.52
N ARG A 71 -12.32 -13.17 -24.22
CA ARG A 71 -11.04 -13.62 -23.69
C ARG A 71 -9.89 -13.20 -24.60
N SER A 72 -8.83 -12.64 -24.04
CA SER A 72 -7.55 -12.41 -24.73
C SER A 72 -6.39 -13.01 -23.95
N ASN A 73 -5.27 -13.24 -24.63
CA ASN A 73 -3.98 -13.50 -23.97
C ASN A 73 -3.60 -12.30 -23.05
N LEU A 74 -2.67 -12.53 -22.10
CA LEU A 74 -1.90 -11.42 -21.53
C LEU A 74 -0.99 -10.87 -22.63
N ASP A 75 -0.78 -9.55 -22.61
CA ASP A 75 -0.14 -8.79 -23.66
C ASP A 75 0.23 -7.42 -23.07
N ALA A 76 1.53 -7.17 -22.88
CA ALA A 76 2.01 -5.94 -22.24
C ALA A 76 1.67 -4.68 -23.05
N ASP A 77 1.49 -4.81 -24.37
CA ASP A 77 1.06 -3.70 -25.21
C ASP A 77 -0.46 -3.46 -25.14
N ASN A 78 -1.25 -4.35 -24.53
CA ASN A 78 -2.72 -4.28 -24.56
C ASN A 78 -3.28 -3.35 -23.47
N LEU A 79 -3.45 -2.10 -23.86
CA LEU A 79 -4.14 -1.05 -23.13
C LEU A 79 -5.61 -1.37 -22.85
N GLY A 80 -6.32 -2.07 -23.74
CA GLY A 80 -7.71 -2.48 -23.50
C GLY A 80 -8.61 -2.58 -24.70
N PHE A 81 -9.93 -2.57 -24.45
CA PHE A 81 -10.94 -2.97 -25.42
C PHE A 81 -12.05 -1.94 -25.64
N ASN A 82 -12.50 -1.87 -26.88
CA ASN A 82 -13.74 -1.22 -27.29
C ASN A 82 -14.74 -2.25 -27.84
N ILE A 83 -16.02 -2.05 -27.51
CA ILE A 83 -17.13 -2.92 -27.90
C ILE A 83 -18.04 -2.14 -28.84
N TYR A 84 -18.29 -2.70 -30.02
CA TYR A 84 -19.11 -2.08 -31.07
C TYR A 84 -20.34 -2.94 -31.34
N ARG A 85 -21.52 -2.33 -31.33
CA ARG A 85 -22.79 -2.94 -31.74
C ARG A 85 -23.15 -2.53 -33.15
N LEU A 86 -23.59 -3.46 -33.97
CA LEU A 86 -24.12 -3.19 -35.31
C LEU A 86 -25.55 -2.63 -35.21
N LYS A 87 -25.79 -1.40 -35.70
CA LYS A 87 -27.10 -0.72 -35.72
C LYS A 87 -27.31 -0.12 -37.11
N ALA A 88 -28.38 -0.55 -37.81
CA ALA A 88 -28.69 -0.15 -39.19
C ALA A 88 -27.49 -0.27 -40.18
N GLY A 89 -26.72 -1.36 -40.07
CA GLY A 89 -25.53 -1.60 -40.92
C GLY A 89 -24.26 -0.84 -40.53
N SER A 90 -24.33 0.08 -39.56
CA SER A 90 -23.17 0.82 -39.05
C SER A 90 -22.72 0.29 -37.68
N ARG A 91 -21.41 0.26 -37.43
CA ARG A 91 -20.86 -0.08 -36.10
C ARG A 91 -20.95 1.15 -35.18
N VAL A 92 -21.54 0.99 -34.00
CA VAL A 92 -21.69 2.03 -32.97
C VAL A 92 -21.03 1.52 -31.68
N ARG A 93 -20.05 2.26 -31.15
CA ARG A 93 -19.38 1.90 -29.88
C ARG A 93 -20.37 1.99 -28.71
N VAL A 94 -20.36 1.02 -27.80
CA VAL A 94 -21.28 0.94 -26.64
C VAL A 94 -20.61 1.18 -25.29
N ASN A 95 -19.31 0.93 -25.16
CA ASN A 95 -18.52 1.33 -24.00
C ASN A 95 -18.10 2.81 -24.10
N ARG A 96 -18.29 3.60 -23.04
CA ARG A 96 -17.88 5.02 -23.03
C ARG A 96 -16.37 5.15 -22.85
N GLU A 97 -15.84 4.71 -21.73
CA GLU A 97 -14.41 4.57 -21.48
C GLU A 97 -13.87 3.29 -22.15
N ILE A 98 -12.54 3.20 -22.34
CA ILE A 98 -11.90 1.94 -22.73
C ILE A 98 -12.04 0.93 -21.59
N ILE A 99 -12.25 -0.34 -21.91
CA ILE A 99 -12.29 -1.41 -20.91
C ILE A 99 -10.84 -1.85 -20.66
N PRO A 100 -10.27 -1.65 -19.45
CA PRO A 100 -8.83 -1.83 -19.20
C PRO A 100 -8.32 -3.21 -19.62
N GLY A 101 -7.18 -3.25 -20.31
CA GLY A 101 -6.56 -4.46 -20.84
C GLY A 101 -5.51 -5.07 -19.92
N ALA A 102 -4.67 -5.93 -20.52
CA ALA A 102 -3.68 -6.74 -19.81
C ALA A 102 -2.49 -5.94 -19.23
N VAL A 103 -2.32 -4.67 -19.60
CA VAL A 103 -1.35 -3.76 -18.96
C VAL A 103 -1.86 -3.13 -17.65
N PHE A 104 -3.16 -3.28 -17.35
CA PHE A 104 -3.87 -2.68 -16.21
C PHE A 104 -4.36 -3.71 -15.17
N VAL A 105 -3.59 -4.78 -14.97
CA VAL A 105 -4.11 -6.08 -14.52
C VAL A 105 -3.33 -6.58 -13.28
N VAL A 106 -3.97 -7.23 -12.29
CA VAL A 106 -5.21 -8.03 -12.41
C VAL A 106 -6.29 -7.74 -11.35
N ASN A 107 -7.49 -7.29 -11.78
CA ASN A 107 -8.79 -7.59 -11.11
C ASN A 107 -9.93 -7.41 -12.15
N ARG A 108 -11.11 -8.07 -12.14
CA ARG A 108 -11.80 -8.86 -11.11
C ARG A 108 -12.31 -10.25 -11.55
N LEU A 109 -12.15 -11.21 -10.63
CA LEU A 109 -13.09 -12.28 -10.29
C LEU A 109 -13.65 -13.18 -11.43
N THR A 110 -12.91 -14.22 -11.85
CA THR A 110 -13.36 -15.65 -11.78
C THR A 110 -12.33 -16.64 -12.35
N ARG A 111 -12.25 -17.85 -11.75
CA ARG A 111 -11.41 -18.98 -12.21
C ARG A 111 -11.96 -19.61 -13.52
N PRO A 112 -11.18 -20.46 -14.23
CA PRO A 112 -9.85 -20.20 -14.80
C PRO A 112 -9.79 -20.57 -16.30
N SER A 113 -8.87 -19.99 -17.08
CA SER A 113 -8.24 -20.59 -18.29
C SER A 113 -7.53 -19.52 -19.15
N ASP A 114 -6.20 -19.58 -19.22
CA ASP A 114 -5.35 -19.29 -20.40
C ASP A 114 -5.46 -17.88 -21.02
N SER A 115 -6.23 -16.98 -20.40
CA SER A 115 -6.71 -15.75 -21.02
C SER A 115 -7.46 -14.89 -20.01
N HIS A 116 -7.17 -13.59 -20.03
CA HIS A 116 -7.93 -12.61 -19.27
C HIS A 116 -9.36 -12.54 -19.82
N SER A 117 -10.31 -12.83 -18.94
CA SER A 117 -11.74 -12.90 -19.27
C SER A 117 -12.42 -11.60 -18.91
N TYR A 118 -12.93 -10.90 -19.93
CA TYR A 118 -13.56 -9.60 -19.79
C TYR A 118 -15.07 -9.70 -20.04
N SER A 119 -15.84 -8.73 -19.55
CA SER A 119 -17.27 -8.63 -19.85
C SER A 119 -17.76 -7.19 -19.93
N TRP A 120 -18.81 -6.96 -20.71
CA TRP A 120 -19.50 -5.69 -20.84
C TRP A 120 -21.01 -5.92 -20.89
N PHE A 121 -21.78 -5.03 -20.27
CA PHE A 121 -23.24 -5.06 -20.32
C PHE A 121 -23.78 -3.89 -21.15
N ASP A 122 -24.60 -4.21 -22.15
CA ASP A 122 -25.29 -3.26 -23.02
C ASP A 122 -26.80 -3.24 -22.69
N PRO A 123 -27.29 -2.24 -21.94
CA PRO A 123 -28.71 -2.13 -21.57
C PRO A 123 -29.63 -1.74 -22.73
N GLU A 124 -29.09 -1.27 -23.87
CA GLU A 124 -29.85 -1.09 -25.11
C GLU A 124 -29.80 -2.36 -26.01
N GLY A 125 -29.07 -3.39 -25.59
CA GLY A 125 -28.88 -4.63 -26.35
C GLY A 125 -30.18 -5.43 -26.51
N SER A 126 -30.26 -6.22 -27.59
CA SER A 126 -31.38 -7.15 -27.82
C SER A 126 -30.91 -8.48 -28.41
N ALA A 127 -31.77 -9.49 -28.39
CA ALA A 127 -31.50 -10.82 -28.96
C ALA A 127 -31.14 -10.83 -30.46
N ASN A 128 -31.42 -9.74 -31.18
CA ASN A 128 -31.09 -9.59 -32.61
C ASN A 128 -29.83 -8.72 -32.84
N ALA A 129 -29.13 -8.30 -31.78
CA ALA A 129 -27.92 -7.51 -31.90
C ALA A 129 -26.72 -8.35 -32.39
N THR A 130 -25.68 -7.66 -32.86
CA THR A 130 -24.40 -8.27 -33.25
C THR A 130 -23.28 -7.35 -32.80
N TYR A 131 -22.24 -7.92 -32.19
CA TYR A 131 -21.14 -7.17 -31.61
C TYR A 131 -19.80 -7.48 -32.29
N TYR A 132 -18.88 -6.52 -32.21
CA TYR A 132 -17.48 -6.64 -32.58
C TYR A 132 -16.63 -6.09 -31.42
N ILE A 133 -15.39 -6.55 -31.31
CA ILE A 133 -14.47 -6.17 -30.24
C ILE A 133 -13.19 -5.68 -30.89
N GLU A 134 -12.70 -4.54 -30.43
CA GLU A 134 -11.47 -3.91 -30.88
C GLU A 134 -10.49 -3.87 -29.71
N ALA A 135 -9.29 -4.41 -29.89
CA ALA A 135 -8.18 -4.19 -28.97
C ALA A 135 -7.47 -2.88 -29.32
N VAL A 136 -6.89 -2.23 -28.31
CA VAL A 136 -6.12 -0.99 -28.43
C VAL A 136 -4.76 -1.20 -27.79
N SER A 137 -3.68 -0.77 -28.46
CA SER A 137 -2.33 -0.84 -27.89
C SER A 137 -1.97 0.39 -27.05
N ILE A 138 -0.92 0.29 -26.25
CA ILE A 138 -0.24 1.44 -25.61
C ILE A 138 0.33 2.45 -26.62
N GLU A 139 0.44 2.11 -27.90
CA GLU A 139 0.77 3.06 -28.98
C GLU A 139 -0.49 3.74 -29.58
N GLY A 140 -1.69 3.43 -29.07
CA GLY A 140 -2.96 3.89 -29.61
C GLY A 140 -3.40 3.19 -30.90
N LEU A 141 -2.68 2.16 -31.35
CA LEU A 141 -3.05 1.37 -32.53
C LEU A 141 -4.25 0.49 -32.20
N THR A 142 -5.30 0.53 -33.02
CA THR A 142 -6.48 -0.32 -32.82
C THR A 142 -6.51 -1.51 -33.77
N LYS A 143 -7.04 -2.64 -33.28
CA LYS A 143 -7.12 -3.91 -33.99
C LYS A 143 -8.49 -4.53 -33.74
N LEU A 144 -9.38 -4.35 -34.72
CA LEU A 144 -10.73 -4.91 -34.68
C LEU A 144 -10.70 -6.41 -34.99
N ASP A 145 -11.35 -7.21 -34.14
CA ASP A 145 -11.69 -8.58 -34.47
C ASP A 145 -12.91 -8.60 -35.41
N GLU A 146 -12.73 -9.14 -36.62
CA GLU A 146 -13.80 -9.21 -37.62
C GLU A 146 -14.85 -10.29 -37.31
N ARG A 147 -14.61 -11.16 -36.31
CA ARG A 147 -15.58 -12.17 -35.87
C ARG A 147 -16.81 -11.52 -35.23
N ALA A 148 -17.88 -11.46 -36.01
CA ALA A 148 -19.18 -10.98 -35.56
C ALA A 148 -19.76 -11.88 -34.44
N ILE A 149 -19.93 -11.31 -33.25
CA ILE A 149 -20.50 -11.99 -32.09
C ILE A 149 -22.02 -11.83 -32.13
N THR A 150 -22.73 -12.88 -32.53
CA THR A 150 -24.19 -12.92 -32.53
C THR A 150 -24.73 -13.25 -31.13
N VAL A 151 -25.86 -12.64 -30.76
CA VAL A 151 -26.48 -12.87 -29.45
C VAL A 151 -27.22 -14.21 -29.44
N THR A 152 -26.97 -15.03 -28.41
CA THR A 152 -27.76 -16.24 -28.18
C THR A 152 -28.96 -15.92 -27.27
N PRO A 153 -30.20 -16.19 -27.71
CA PRO A 153 -31.40 -15.99 -26.88
C PRO A 153 -31.55 -17.12 -25.84
N LYS A 154 -31.22 -16.84 -24.58
CA LYS A 154 -31.50 -17.70 -23.41
C LYS A 154 -31.85 -16.85 -22.18
N SER A 155 -33.14 -16.74 -21.85
CA SER A 155 -33.57 -16.21 -20.55
C SER A 155 -33.27 -17.21 -19.44
N ASN A 156 -32.57 -16.77 -18.41
CA ASN A 156 -32.26 -17.56 -17.21
C ASN A 156 -32.22 -16.57 -16.03
N ALA A 157 -33.04 -16.77 -14.99
CA ALA A 157 -33.17 -15.80 -13.89
C ALA A 157 -31.85 -15.52 -13.12
N ALA A 158 -30.89 -16.45 -13.17
CA ALA A 158 -29.55 -16.26 -12.63
C ALA A 158 -28.66 -15.30 -13.46
N LEU A 159 -28.95 -15.11 -14.76
CA LEU A 159 -28.26 -14.12 -15.59
C LEU A 159 -28.78 -12.71 -15.35
N ASP A 160 -30.09 -12.55 -15.09
CA ASP A 160 -30.69 -11.25 -14.80
C ASP A 160 -30.11 -10.61 -13.51
N GLN A 161 -29.76 -11.43 -12.51
CA GLN A 161 -29.02 -10.96 -11.32
C GLN A 161 -27.59 -10.47 -11.64
N THR A 162 -26.97 -10.97 -12.72
CA THR A 162 -25.66 -10.50 -13.22
C THR A 162 -25.78 -9.38 -14.27
N ALA A 163 -27.00 -8.88 -14.51
CA ALA A 163 -27.32 -7.89 -15.53
C ALA A 163 -27.81 -6.55 -14.95
N ALA A 164 -27.43 -6.27 -13.70
CA ALA A 164 -27.39 -4.91 -13.17
C ALA A 164 -26.29 -4.12 -13.92
N PRO A 165 -26.48 -2.82 -14.19
CA PRO A 165 -25.56 -2.06 -15.03
C PRO A 165 -24.19 -1.87 -14.36
N SER A 166 -23.17 -2.57 -14.88
CA SER A 166 -21.75 -2.32 -14.58
C SER A 166 -21.25 -1.05 -15.27
N GLY A 167 -21.96 0.06 -15.09
CA GLY A 167 -21.48 1.39 -15.41
C GLY A 167 -20.78 2.01 -14.21
N LEU A 168 -19.76 2.84 -14.45
CA LEU A 168 -19.28 3.82 -13.48
C LEU A 168 -20.30 4.95 -13.35
N SER A 169 -21.46 4.60 -12.79
CA SER A 169 -22.59 5.49 -12.51
C SER A 169 -22.93 5.32 -11.04
N ARG A 170 -22.56 6.32 -10.23
CA ARG A 170 -23.03 6.40 -8.84
C ARG A 170 -24.56 6.40 -8.84
N ASP A 171 -25.17 5.50 -8.08
CA ASP A 171 -26.17 5.90 -7.08
C ASP A 171 -26.35 4.80 -6.01
N SER A 172 -26.62 5.26 -4.79
CA SER A 172 -26.40 4.50 -3.55
C SER A 172 -27.44 3.42 -3.24
N ALA A 173 -26.98 2.22 -2.81
CA ALA A 173 -27.40 1.60 -1.54
C ALA A 173 -26.76 0.22 -1.24
N ALA A 174 -26.36 0.03 0.02
CA ALA A 174 -26.03 -1.23 0.72
C ALA A 174 -24.74 -2.00 0.33
N ASN A 175 -24.07 -2.52 1.36
CA ASN A 175 -22.93 -3.44 1.34
C ASN A 175 -21.68 -2.97 0.56
N GLY A 176 -21.06 -1.88 1.03
CA GLY A 176 -19.79 -1.39 0.50
C GLY A 176 -18.59 -2.24 0.92
N ALA A 177 -17.84 -2.73 -0.06
CA ALA A 177 -16.38 -2.69 -0.03
C ALA A 177 -15.98 -1.54 -0.96
N ASP A 178 -15.60 -0.39 -0.39
CA ASP A 178 -15.31 0.82 -1.15
C ASP A 178 -14.06 0.62 -2.04
N VAL A 179 -14.25 0.69 -3.36
CA VAL A 179 -13.13 0.94 -4.29
C VAL A 179 -12.79 2.42 -4.14
N SER A 180 -11.85 2.72 -3.25
CA SER A 180 -11.85 3.99 -2.53
C SER A 180 -11.46 5.20 -3.39
N SER A 181 -12.46 6.02 -3.71
CA SER A 181 -12.27 7.42 -4.07
C SER A 181 -11.91 8.20 -2.81
N ALA A 182 -10.63 8.38 -2.54
CA ALA A 182 -10.12 8.88 -1.26
C ALA A 182 -10.21 10.41 -1.16
N GLN A 183 -11.42 10.95 -1.05
CA GLN A 183 -11.58 12.41 -0.89
C GLN A 183 -11.10 12.87 0.49
N LYS A 184 -10.04 13.70 0.53
CA LYS A 184 -9.50 14.33 1.75
C LYS A 184 -9.84 15.82 1.78
N SER A 185 -9.91 16.38 2.99
CA SER A 185 -10.19 17.82 3.21
C SER A 185 -9.33 18.37 4.35
N TYR A 186 -8.63 19.48 4.10
CA TYR A 186 -7.73 20.12 5.07
C TYR A 186 -7.48 21.61 4.73
N PRO A 187 -7.10 22.47 5.71
CA PRO A 187 -6.66 23.83 5.42
C PRO A 187 -5.36 23.79 4.61
N ALA A 188 -5.18 24.67 3.62
CA ALA A 188 -4.06 24.59 2.68
C ALA A 188 -2.65 24.61 3.34
N ALA A 189 -2.54 25.13 4.56
CA ALA A 189 -1.29 25.15 5.33
C ALA A 189 -0.92 23.81 5.98
N GLU A 190 -1.86 22.88 6.14
CA GLU A 190 -1.65 21.58 6.81
C GLU A 190 -0.93 20.57 5.89
N ALA A 191 -1.15 20.67 4.58
CA ALA A 191 -0.49 19.84 3.56
C ALA A 191 1.05 19.90 3.60
N ALA A 192 1.62 20.98 4.12
CA ALA A 192 3.07 21.18 4.24
C ALA A 192 3.68 20.65 5.55
N THR A 193 2.88 20.13 6.49
CA THR A 193 3.33 19.82 7.87
C THR A 193 3.51 18.34 8.17
N LEU A 194 4.50 17.72 7.52
CA LEU A 194 5.07 16.45 7.99
C LEU A 194 6.01 16.67 9.18
N THR A 195 5.91 15.82 10.19
CA THR A 195 6.87 15.71 11.29
C THR A 195 7.82 14.55 10.98
N ALA A 196 9.13 14.77 11.05
CA ALA A 196 10.09 13.68 11.00
C ALA A 196 9.90 12.73 12.20
N ASN A 197 10.21 11.45 12.02
CA ASN A 197 10.08 10.41 13.06
C ASN A 197 11.10 10.60 14.19
N GLY A 198 10.89 9.92 15.32
CA GLY A 198 11.86 9.82 16.41
C GLY A 198 12.99 8.84 16.10
N PRO A 199 14.08 8.80 16.90
CA PRO A 199 15.12 7.79 16.77
C PRO A 199 14.58 6.37 16.97
N LEU A 200 15.12 5.40 16.24
CA LEU A 200 14.66 4.01 16.29
C LEU A 200 14.93 3.37 17.67
N GLU A 201 15.93 3.85 18.40
CA GLU A 201 16.21 3.45 19.78
C GLU A 201 15.06 3.76 20.75
N ASN A 202 14.29 4.83 20.50
CA ASN A 202 13.05 5.08 21.24
C ASN A 202 12.01 4.00 20.93
N GLN A 203 11.88 3.62 19.65
CA GLN A 203 10.89 2.67 19.20
C GLN A 203 11.19 1.26 19.74
N TRP A 204 12.45 0.82 19.74
CA TRP A 204 12.87 -0.40 20.42
C TRP A 204 12.51 -0.39 21.92
N ALA A 205 12.67 0.74 22.60
CA ALA A 205 12.30 0.89 24.02
C ALA A 205 10.77 0.97 24.28
N ILE A 206 9.97 1.13 23.21
CA ILE A 206 8.50 1.08 23.23
C ILE A 206 8.03 -0.34 22.91
N ALA A 207 8.53 -0.94 21.82
CA ALA A 207 8.22 -2.30 21.37
C ALA A 207 8.58 -3.37 22.42
N ALA A 208 9.69 -3.18 23.15
CA ALA A 208 10.09 -4.06 24.26
C ALA A 208 9.23 -3.94 25.55
N LYS A 209 8.05 -3.28 25.49
CA LYS A 209 7.12 -3.14 26.62
C LYS A 209 5.71 -3.64 26.26
N PRO A 210 4.95 -4.21 27.21
CA PRO A 210 3.53 -4.45 27.02
C PRO A 210 2.79 -3.11 26.92
N GLY A 211 2.03 -2.93 25.86
CA GLY A 211 1.37 -1.66 25.51
C GLY A 211 0.14 -1.90 24.64
N LEU A 212 -0.67 -0.86 24.44
CA LEU A 212 -1.81 -0.89 23.53
C LEU A 212 -1.42 -0.22 22.20
N LYS A 213 -1.43 -1.00 21.12
CA LYS A 213 -1.37 -0.51 19.73
C LYS A 213 -2.75 0.03 19.36
N ILE A 214 -2.79 1.28 18.91
CA ILE A 214 -4.00 2.01 18.51
C ILE A 214 -3.84 2.39 17.04
N SER A 215 -4.66 1.79 16.17
CA SER A 215 -4.57 1.97 14.72
C SER A 215 -5.40 3.15 14.24
N ILE A 216 -4.76 4.14 13.60
CA ILE A 216 -5.36 5.42 13.20
C ILE A 216 -5.30 5.59 11.68
N LYS A 217 -6.47 5.60 11.02
CA LYS A 217 -6.62 5.78 9.56
C LYS A 217 -6.87 7.23 9.11
N ARG A 218 -7.24 8.14 10.02
CA ARG A 218 -7.55 9.54 9.69
C ARG A 218 -7.21 10.47 10.84
N ASP A 219 -7.14 11.76 10.55
CA ASP A 219 -6.89 12.76 11.57
C ASP A 219 -8.14 13.04 12.40
N GLY A 220 -7.96 13.28 13.69
CA GLY A 220 -9.05 13.73 14.55
C GLY A 220 -8.78 13.57 16.04
N TRP A 221 -9.80 13.85 16.83
CA TRP A 221 -9.76 13.70 18.27
C TRP A 221 -10.33 12.34 18.68
N TYR A 222 -9.49 11.50 19.26
CA TYR A 222 -9.81 10.14 19.66
C TYR A 222 -10.04 10.07 21.17
N ARG A 223 -10.91 9.16 21.61
CA ARG A 223 -11.06 8.75 23.01
C ARG A 223 -11.01 7.23 23.09
N ILE A 224 -10.15 6.71 23.96
CA ILE A 224 -10.08 5.27 24.28
C ILE A 224 -10.44 5.11 25.75
N THR A 225 -11.50 4.37 26.06
CA THR A 225 -11.93 4.09 27.44
C THR A 225 -11.14 2.91 28.03
N GLN A 226 -11.06 2.82 29.35
CA GLN A 226 -10.44 1.69 30.03
C GLN A 226 -11.07 0.34 29.64
N GLN A 227 -12.37 0.34 29.28
CA GLN A 227 -13.07 -0.86 28.82
C GLN A 227 -12.59 -1.30 27.44
N ASP A 228 -12.32 -0.37 26.53
CA ASP A 228 -11.74 -0.65 25.21
C ASP A 228 -10.31 -1.19 25.36
N MET A 229 -9.51 -0.57 26.25
CA MET A 229 -8.15 -1.04 26.56
C MET A 229 -8.15 -2.46 27.12
N ALA A 230 -9.01 -2.73 28.11
CA ALA A 230 -9.13 -4.04 28.75
C ALA A 230 -9.68 -5.11 27.78
N GLY A 231 -10.58 -4.73 26.86
CA GLY A 231 -11.06 -5.60 25.78
C GLY A 231 -9.95 -5.98 24.78
N ALA A 232 -8.98 -5.07 24.55
CA ALA A 232 -7.76 -5.35 23.81
C ALA A 232 -6.63 -5.97 24.67
N GLY A 233 -6.90 -6.32 25.94
CA GLY A 233 -5.95 -6.97 26.85
C GLY A 233 -5.01 -6.03 27.64
N PHE A 234 -5.06 -4.72 27.40
CA PHE A 234 -4.22 -3.74 28.10
C PHE A 234 -4.91 -3.21 29.36
N ASN A 235 -4.41 -3.58 30.54
CA ASN A 235 -4.94 -3.12 31.82
C ASN A 235 -3.83 -2.48 32.70
N PRO A 236 -3.61 -1.15 32.59
CA PRO A 236 -2.48 -0.49 33.23
C PRO A 236 -2.68 -0.31 34.74
N THR A 237 -1.84 -0.97 35.55
CA THR A 237 -1.86 -0.91 37.03
C THR A 237 -1.13 0.31 37.61
N VAL A 238 -0.70 1.27 36.78
CA VAL A 238 0.02 2.48 37.18
C VAL A 238 -0.92 3.64 37.53
N ASP A 239 -0.37 4.68 38.16
CA ASP A 239 -1.03 5.99 38.21
C ASP A 239 -1.19 6.54 36.79
N ARG A 240 -2.38 7.06 36.45
CA ARG A 240 -2.72 7.59 35.13
C ARG A 240 -1.79 8.70 34.63
N ARG A 241 -1.04 9.39 35.51
CA ARG A 241 0.05 10.31 35.13
C ARG A 241 1.13 9.63 34.30
N ASN A 242 1.40 8.36 34.55
CA ASN A 242 2.48 7.61 33.92
C ASN A 242 2.03 6.83 32.67
N LEU A 243 0.81 7.06 32.20
CA LEU A 243 0.40 6.67 30.85
C LEU A 243 1.09 7.59 29.83
N ARG A 244 1.75 6.99 28.84
CA ARG A 244 2.53 7.69 27.80
C ARG A 244 2.11 7.16 26.44
N LEU A 245 1.79 8.05 25.51
CA LEU A 245 1.39 7.70 24.15
C LEU A 245 2.51 8.10 23.18
N PHE A 246 2.84 7.21 22.26
CA PHE A 246 3.83 7.47 21.22
C PHE A 246 3.23 7.24 19.84
N GLY A 247 3.62 8.07 18.88
CA GLY A 247 3.46 7.80 17.45
C GLY A 247 4.79 8.10 16.79
N ASP A 248 5.20 7.31 15.79
CA ASP A 248 6.45 7.53 15.05
C ASP A 248 7.70 7.64 15.96
N GLY A 249 7.74 6.92 17.10
CA GLY A 249 8.83 6.99 18.09
C GLY A 249 8.89 8.29 18.93
N GLN A 250 7.87 9.14 18.86
CA GLN A 250 7.81 10.45 19.54
C GLN A 250 6.60 10.54 20.50
N GLU A 251 6.79 11.18 21.66
CA GLU A 251 5.74 11.26 22.68
C GLU A 251 4.67 12.31 22.35
N VAL A 252 3.43 11.84 22.31
CA VAL A 252 2.21 12.59 21.96
C VAL A 252 1.46 12.95 23.22
N ALA A 253 1.04 14.20 23.31
CA ALA A 253 0.27 14.71 24.44
C ALA A 253 -1.11 14.03 24.52
N ILE A 254 -1.42 13.43 25.67
CA ILE A 254 -2.76 12.90 25.96
C ILE A 254 -3.50 13.75 26.99
N ASN A 255 -4.81 13.77 26.91
CA ASN A 255 -5.70 14.11 28.01
C ASN A 255 -6.05 12.84 28.79
N THR A 256 -6.32 12.96 30.08
CA THR A 256 -6.85 11.87 30.93
C THR A 256 -8.08 12.36 31.67
N SER A 257 -9.08 11.49 31.77
CA SER A 257 -10.34 11.68 32.53
C SER A 257 -10.21 12.26 33.96
N GLN A 258 -9.05 12.11 34.60
CA GLN A 258 -8.64 12.79 35.84
C GLN A 258 -7.14 13.09 35.76
N SER A 259 -6.61 13.96 36.63
CA SER A 259 -5.18 14.33 36.63
C SER A 259 -4.24 13.28 37.24
N VAL A 260 -4.69 12.51 38.25
CA VAL A 260 -3.86 11.58 39.06
C VAL A 260 -4.61 10.31 39.45
N GLY A 261 -3.91 9.33 40.02
CA GLY A 261 -4.51 8.13 40.64
C GLY A 261 -4.65 6.93 39.69
N PRO A 262 -5.02 5.74 40.22
CA PRO A 262 -5.12 4.51 39.45
C PRO A 262 -6.18 4.63 38.34
N PHE A 263 -5.95 4.01 37.19
CA PHE A 263 -6.88 4.01 36.06
C PHE A 263 -8.01 2.99 36.29
N SER A 264 -9.28 3.39 36.14
CA SER A 264 -10.46 2.62 36.54
C SER A 264 -11.50 2.50 35.42
N SER A 265 -12.56 1.71 35.63
CA SER A 265 -13.50 1.28 34.56
C SER A 265 -14.41 2.37 33.98
N SER A 266 -14.43 3.58 34.56
CA SER A 266 -15.09 4.77 33.99
C SER A 266 -14.13 5.72 33.28
N ASP A 267 -12.83 5.44 33.31
CA ASP A 267 -11.79 6.33 32.83
C ASP A 267 -11.49 6.16 31.34
N TYR A 268 -10.83 7.16 30.79
CA TYR A 268 -10.39 7.22 29.40
C TYR A 268 -9.16 8.09 29.24
N ILE A 269 -8.46 7.89 28.11
CA ILE A 269 -7.54 8.86 27.53
C ILE A 269 -8.21 9.55 26.33
N GLU A 270 -7.74 10.73 25.97
CA GLU A 270 -8.07 11.37 24.69
C GLU A 270 -6.79 11.94 24.04
N PHE A 271 -6.72 11.98 22.72
CA PHE A 271 -5.55 12.51 21.99
C PHE A 271 -5.90 12.95 20.57
N TYR A 272 -5.00 13.70 19.94
CA TYR A 272 -5.06 13.97 18.51
C TYR A 272 -4.32 12.88 17.75
N GLY A 273 -5.07 12.02 17.06
CA GLY A 273 -4.51 11.05 16.13
C GLY A 273 -4.36 11.68 14.74
N ARG A 274 -3.34 11.25 13.99
CA ARG A 274 -3.17 11.53 12.56
C ARG A 274 -3.13 10.24 11.78
N GLY A 275 -3.71 10.24 10.59
CA GLY A 275 -3.62 9.12 9.65
C GLY A 275 -2.26 9.02 8.98
N ILE A 276 -2.18 8.17 7.96
CA ILE A 276 -1.11 8.17 6.96
C ILE A 276 -1.73 7.77 5.61
N ASP A 277 -1.08 8.12 4.50
CA ASP A 277 -1.50 7.72 3.16
C ASP A 277 -0.23 7.47 2.32
N VAL A 278 0.37 6.29 2.52
CA VAL A 278 1.56 5.81 1.80
C VAL A 278 1.19 4.55 1.00
N PRO A 279 1.97 4.12 -0.01
CA PRO A 279 1.61 2.99 -0.85
C PRO A 279 1.28 1.71 -0.06
N THR A 280 2.02 1.42 1.01
CA THR A 280 1.88 0.19 1.81
C THR A 280 0.85 0.23 2.94
N SER A 281 0.33 1.41 3.31
CA SER A 281 -0.58 1.56 4.46
C SER A 281 -1.37 2.88 4.47
N ASP A 282 -2.62 2.81 4.92
CA ASP A 282 -3.45 3.97 5.32
C ASP A 282 -3.46 4.20 6.85
N THR A 283 -2.78 3.34 7.61
CA THR A 283 -2.91 3.20 9.06
C THR A 283 -1.60 3.53 9.75
N ARG A 284 -1.62 4.56 10.61
CA ARG A 284 -0.53 4.88 11.55
C ARG A 284 -0.80 4.17 12.88
N ILE A 285 0.23 3.57 13.48
CA ILE A 285 0.14 2.95 14.80
C ILE A 285 0.58 3.92 15.88
N TYR A 286 -0.17 3.97 16.97
CA TYR A 286 0.20 4.67 18.20
C TYR A 286 0.32 3.66 19.35
N TYR A 287 1.34 3.81 20.19
CA TYR A 287 1.64 2.92 21.31
C TYR A 287 1.35 3.61 22.63
N LEU A 288 0.35 3.15 23.38
CA LEU A 288 0.11 3.57 24.75
C LEU A 288 0.79 2.59 25.71
N ILE A 289 1.78 3.08 26.46
CA ILE A 289 2.50 2.29 27.47
C ILE A 289 2.26 2.83 28.89
N ALA A 290 2.38 1.91 29.86
CA ALA A 290 2.49 2.24 31.28
C ALA A 290 3.96 2.36 31.67
N ASP A 291 4.35 3.47 32.32
CA ASP A 291 5.75 3.76 32.64
C ASP A 291 5.96 4.15 34.11
N THR A 292 7.20 4.50 34.47
CA THR A 292 7.56 5.05 35.79
C THR A 292 7.59 6.58 35.83
N VAL A 293 7.67 7.23 34.68
CA VAL A 293 7.78 8.69 34.51
C VAL A 293 6.43 9.26 34.05
N PRO A 294 6.00 10.44 34.55
CA PRO A 294 4.82 11.12 34.05
C PRO A 294 4.91 11.43 32.54
N GLY A 295 3.85 11.14 31.81
CA GLY A 295 3.80 11.35 30.36
C GLY A 295 3.45 12.78 29.94
N LYS A 296 3.66 13.07 28.67
CA LYS A 296 3.25 14.33 28.04
C LYS A 296 1.74 14.52 28.14
N ARG A 297 1.29 15.73 28.47
CA ARG A 297 -0.15 16.04 28.64
C ARG A 297 -0.60 17.19 27.76
N VAL A 298 -1.85 17.08 27.30
CA VAL A 298 -2.58 18.13 26.60
C VAL A 298 -2.73 19.33 27.53
N SER A 299 -2.58 20.54 26.99
CA SER A 299 -2.69 21.77 27.78
C SER A 299 -3.94 22.57 27.41
N GLY A 300 -4.33 23.53 28.25
CA GLY A 300 -5.51 24.37 28.05
C GLY A 300 -6.61 24.12 29.09
N GLU A 301 -7.87 24.24 28.67
CA GLU A 301 -9.02 24.29 29.60
C GLU A 301 -9.50 22.91 30.11
N LEU A 302 -8.88 21.81 29.67
CA LEU A 302 -9.19 20.45 30.15
C LEU A 302 -8.42 20.06 31.42
N HIS A 303 -8.88 20.58 32.55
CA HIS A 303 -8.67 19.96 33.87
C HIS A 303 -10.02 19.45 34.40
N LEU A 304 -10.28 18.15 34.25
CA LEU A 304 -11.48 17.49 34.77
C LEU A 304 -11.40 17.17 36.29
N ASP A 305 -10.68 17.99 37.05
CA ASP A 305 -10.69 17.99 38.52
C ASP A 305 -11.91 18.79 39.07
N ALA A 306 -13.01 18.80 38.33
CA ALA A 306 -14.29 19.40 38.70
C ALA A 306 -15.12 18.38 39.48
N THR A 307 -15.00 18.39 40.81
CA THR A 307 -15.89 17.62 41.69
C THR A 307 -17.35 17.97 41.41
N ALA A 308 -18.21 16.93 41.33
CA ALA A 308 -19.64 17.13 41.15
C ALA A 308 -20.19 18.01 42.28
N ALA A 309 -20.64 19.23 41.94
CA ALA A 309 -21.20 20.16 42.90
C ALA A 309 -22.43 19.53 43.55
N ALA A 310 -22.35 19.29 44.88
CA ALA A 310 -23.43 18.65 45.61
C ALA A 310 -24.71 19.47 45.50
N LEU A 311 -25.78 18.86 44.98
CA LEU A 311 -27.11 19.45 44.99
C LEU A 311 -27.50 19.76 46.44
N PRO A 312 -28.08 20.93 46.73
CA PRO A 312 -28.42 21.32 48.10
C PRO A 312 -29.41 20.31 48.71
N GLN A 313 -29.02 19.75 49.85
CA GLN A 313 -29.71 18.64 50.49
C GLN A 313 -31.11 19.08 50.97
N ALA A 314 -32.16 18.60 50.30
CA ALA A 314 -33.53 18.82 50.74
C ALA A 314 -33.77 18.15 52.10
N ALA A 315 -34.39 18.87 53.03
CA ALA A 315 -34.60 18.40 54.39
C ALA A 315 -35.56 17.19 54.45
N ALA A 316 -35.25 16.22 55.31
CA ALA A 316 -36.04 15.01 55.48
C ALA A 316 -37.39 15.28 56.17
N ILE A 317 -38.44 14.57 55.73
CA ILE A 317 -39.74 14.49 56.40
C ILE A 317 -40.07 13.00 56.62
N PRO A 318 -40.62 12.56 57.77
CA PRO A 318 -40.72 11.13 58.11
C PRO A 318 -41.84 10.38 57.37
N SER A 319 -41.70 9.06 57.30
CA SER A 319 -42.64 8.14 56.65
C SER A 319 -43.84 7.73 57.53
N GLY A 320 -45.04 7.74 56.95
CA GLY A 320 -46.29 7.19 57.50
C GLY A 320 -47.28 6.83 56.36
N PRO A 321 -48.24 5.89 56.54
CA PRO A 321 -48.52 4.93 55.46
C PRO A 321 -50.00 4.76 55.01
N ILE A 322 -50.15 3.94 53.94
CA ILE A 322 -51.36 3.21 53.44
C ILE A 322 -52.15 3.84 52.25
N ALA A 323 -52.64 2.92 51.41
CA ALA A 323 -53.21 3.02 50.05
C ALA A 323 -54.73 3.40 50.04
N PRO A 324 -55.53 3.38 48.91
CA PRO A 324 -55.32 2.70 47.62
C PRO A 324 -55.67 3.46 46.30
N LYS A 325 -55.49 2.72 45.18
CA LYS A 325 -55.82 3.00 43.75
C LYS A 325 -57.36 3.08 43.48
N PRO A 326 -57.89 3.69 42.37
CA PRO A 326 -57.65 3.21 40.98
C PRO A 326 -57.74 4.18 39.76
N SER A 327 -57.03 3.76 38.70
CA SER A 327 -57.35 3.74 37.23
C SER A 327 -58.23 4.79 36.55
N TRP A 328 -57.76 5.30 35.39
CA TRP A 328 -58.61 5.64 34.24
C TRP A 328 -57.90 5.35 32.89
N PHE A 329 -58.67 4.96 31.86
CA PHE A 329 -58.27 4.76 30.45
C PHE A 329 -58.40 6.09 29.65
N GLY A 330 -57.97 6.23 28.39
CA GLY A 330 -57.27 5.31 27.47
C GLY A 330 -57.83 5.33 26.03
N PHE A 331 -56.99 5.02 25.03
CA PHE A 331 -57.24 4.87 23.57
C PHE A 331 -55.98 4.17 22.96
N VAL A 332 -55.96 3.22 22.00
CA VAL A 332 -56.93 2.62 21.04
C VAL A 332 -57.34 3.60 19.92
N TRP A 333 -57.26 3.36 18.61
CA TRP A 333 -57.36 2.16 17.74
C TRP A 333 -56.24 2.17 16.65
N SER A 334 -55.98 1.19 15.77
CA SER A 334 -56.11 -0.30 15.65
C SER A 334 -55.45 -0.66 14.27
N PHE A 335 -55.46 -1.83 13.61
CA PHE A 335 -56.25 -3.09 13.67
C PHE A 335 -55.44 -4.30 13.16
N LEU A 336 -55.77 -5.49 13.68
CA LEU A 336 -55.74 -6.79 13.00
C LEU A 336 -56.84 -7.65 13.65
N ASN A 337 -57.52 -8.54 12.92
CA ASN A 337 -58.67 -9.31 13.43
C ASN A 337 -58.44 -10.83 13.36
N LEU A 338 -58.29 -11.47 14.54
CA LEU A 338 -59.17 -12.49 15.16
C LEU A 338 -59.97 -13.48 14.25
N PRO A 339 -60.25 -14.73 14.70
CA PRO A 339 -60.62 -15.05 16.09
C PRO A 339 -60.14 -16.39 16.75
N GLU A 340 -60.49 -16.46 18.04
CA GLU A 340 -60.63 -17.58 19.00
C GLU A 340 -61.59 -18.74 18.55
N PRO A 341 -61.89 -19.83 19.34
CA PRO A 341 -61.67 -20.06 20.80
C PRO A 341 -61.25 -21.48 21.29
N THR A 342 -61.14 -21.62 22.63
CA THR A 342 -61.48 -22.81 23.48
C THR A 342 -60.52 -24.02 23.64
N ARG A 343 -60.71 -24.68 24.80
CA ARG A 343 -59.99 -25.84 25.37
C ARG A 343 -61.01 -26.88 25.90
N PRO A 344 -60.72 -28.20 25.82
CA PRO A 344 -61.33 -29.22 26.69
C PRO A 344 -60.28 -29.98 27.56
N ASP A 345 -60.74 -30.95 28.36
CA ASP A 345 -59.96 -31.65 29.41
C ASP A 345 -59.90 -33.19 29.25
N SER A 346 -59.02 -33.81 30.06
CA SER A 346 -59.11 -35.20 30.62
C SER A 346 -58.65 -36.43 29.80
N GLY A 347 -58.19 -37.45 30.54
CA GLY A 347 -57.83 -38.82 30.09
C GLY A 347 -56.32 -39.01 29.85
N THR A 348 -55.45 -39.76 30.55
CA THR A 348 -55.42 -40.98 31.41
C THR A 348 -54.57 -42.08 30.76
N GLU A 349 -53.68 -42.70 31.57
CA GLU A 349 -52.91 -43.94 31.29
C GLU A 349 -51.80 -43.87 30.19
N THR A 350 -50.69 -44.62 30.22
CA THR A 350 -50.16 -45.68 31.14
C THR A 350 -48.64 -45.49 31.44
N ALA A 351 -48.08 -46.29 32.36
CA ALA A 351 -46.63 -46.46 32.61
C ALA A 351 -46.05 -47.58 31.67
N SER A 352 -44.77 -48.02 31.70
CA SER A 352 -43.68 -47.90 32.69
C SER A 352 -42.26 -48.10 32.08
N LYS A 353 -41.22 -47.87 32.91
CA LYS A 353 -39.78 -48.14 32.65
C LYS A 353 -39.42 -49.63 32.85
N PRO A 354 -38.24 -50.10 32.41
CA PRO A 354 -37.04 -50.22 33.29
C PRO A 354 -35.77 -49.55 32.69
N GLU A 355 -34.83 -48.93 33.42
CA GLU A 355 -33.92 -49.41 34.51
C GLU A 355 -32.63 -50.05 33.91
N ARG A 356 -31.39 -49.69 34.30
CA ARG A 356 -30.81 -49.76 35.67
C ARG A 356 -29.62 -48.80 35.97
N ALA A 357 -29.41 -48.60 37.28
CA ALA A 357 -28.38 -47.85 38.06
C ALA A 357 -26.90 -48.14 37.70
N THR A 358 -25.85 -47.47 38.22
CA THR A 358 -25.57 -46.80 39.54
C THR A 358 -24.84 -45.45 39.38
N GLU A 359 -24.99 -44.44 40.26
CA GLU A 359 -24.37 -44.25 41.62
C GLU A 359 -22.83 -44.40 41.66
N THR A 360 -22.05 -43.58 42.39
CA THR A 360 -22.36 -42.80 43.62
C THR A 360 -21.74 -41.37 43.63
N LYS A 361 -22.00 -40.59 44.70
CA LYS A 361 -21.72 -39.16 44.90
C LYS A 361 -21.10 -38.90 46.28
N LEU A 362 -20.12 -37.99 46.41
CA LEU A 362 -19.99 -37.05 47.56
C LEU A 362 -18.95 -35.94 47.28
N ALA A 363 -18.90 -34.92 48.14
CA ALA A 363 -18.01 -33.74 48.04
C ALA A 363 -17.66 -33.17 49.42
N SER A 364 -16.50 -32.51 49.55
CA SER A 364 -16.20 -31.51 50.60
C SER A 364 -14.83 -30.83 50.41
N GLU A 365 -14.79 -29.51 50.55
CA GLU A 365 -13.60 -28.69 50.90
C GLU A 365 -13.21 -28.92 52.37
N PRO A 366 -11.98 -28.62 52.86
CA PRO A 366 -11.59 -27.22 53.14
C PRO A 366 -10.07 -26.87 53.15
N ALA A 367 -9.77 -25.60 53.46
CA ALA A 367 -8.46 -25.04 53.91
C ALA A 367 -8.64 -24.44 55.35
N PRO A 368 -7.72 -23.67 56.01
CA PRO A 368 -6.39 -23.13 55.64
C PRO A 368 -5.32 -23.14 56.79
N SER A 369 -4.27 -22.28 56.70
CA SER A 369 -3.27 -21.83 57.73
C SER A 369 -2.24 -22.87 58.26
N SER A 370 -1.05 -22.55 58.79
CA SER A 370 -0.07 -21.40 58.75
C SER A 370 1.34 -22.00 59.14
N ASP A 371 2.54 -21.41 59.13
CA ASP A 371 3.10 -20.08 59.53
C ASP A 371 4.57 -19.90 59.01
N THR A 372 5.33 -18.86 59.44
CA THR A 372 6.66 -18.46 58.85
C THR A 372 7.91 -18.49 59.81
N PRO A 373 8.91 -17.57 59.76
CA PRO A 373 10.32 -17.72 59.26
C PRO A 373 11.41 -17.84 60.37
N PRO A 374 12.75 -17.76 60.08
CA PRO A 374 13.54 -16.50 59.95
C PRO A 374 14.55 -16.49 58.75
N SER A 375 15.17 -15.40 58.24
CA SER A 375 16.03 -14.31 58.81
C SER A 375 17.43 -14.77 59.32
N SER A 376 18.57 -14.07 59.13
CA SER A 376 18.88 -12.74 58.53
C SER A 376 20.42 -12.45 58.37
N ALA A 377 20.76 -11.44 57.54
CA ALA A 377 21.86 -10.43 57.70
C ALA A 377 23.35 -10.66 57.26
N THR A 378 23.80 -9.67 56.44
CA THR A 378 25.05 -8.87 56.28
C THR A 378 26.21 -8.94 57.32
N PRO A 379 27.49 -8.52 57.01
CA PRO A 379 27.86 -7.11 56.66
C PRO A 379 29.08 -6.85 55.70
N LEU A 380 29.36 -5.55 55.45
CA LEU A 380 30.53 -4.97 54.71
C LEU A 380 31.78 -4.78 55.62
N PRO A 381 32.98 -4.41 55.09
CA PRO A 381 33.39 -2.98 55.15
C PRO A 381 34.47 -2.42 54.13
N VAL A 382 34.24 -1.18 53.64
CA VAL A 382 35.16 0.02 53.67
C VAL A 382 36.51 0.09 52.86
N THR A 383 36.51 0.88 51.76
CA THR A 383 37.57 1.80 51.17
C THR A 383 39.00 1.29 50.83
N GLN A 384 39.75 1.78 49.82
CA GLN A 384 40.19 3.19 49.53
C GLN A 384 40.81 3.41 48.12
N ILE A 385 40.69 4.66 47.61
CA ILE A 385 41.69 5.48 46.84
C ILE A 385 42.11 5.06 45.39
N SER A 386 42.42 6.08 44.58
CA SER A 386 42.95 6.12 43.17
C SER A 386 44.47 5.76 43.09
N PRO A 387 45.26 5.91 41.97
CA PRO A 387 45.02 6.58 40.67
C PRO A 387 45.67 5.96 39.39
N ALA A 388 45.57 6.69 38.26
CA ALA A 388 46.55 6.84 37.16
C ALA A 388 46.90 5.68 36.18
N GLY A 389 47.34 6.05 34.95
CA GLY A 389 48.01 5.19 33.94
C GLY A 389 47.07 4.32 33.09
N SER A 390 46.95 4.36 31.75
CA SER A 390 47.61 5.04 30.61
C SER A 390 48.97 4.54 30.10
N GLU A 391 48.97 3.71 29.05
CA GLU A 391 49.93 3.63 27.92
C GLU A 391 49.28 2.76 26.81
N HIS A 392 49.20 3.02 25.49
CA HIS A 392 49.89 3.84 24.46
C HIS A 392 51.10 3.24 23.73
N ILE A 393 50.88 2.94 22.43
CA ILE A 393 51.87 2.86 21.32
C ILE A 393 51.14 3.42 20.08
N SER A 394 51.24 4.73 19.77
CA SER A 394 52.07 5.38 18.71
C SER A 394 51.57 5.14 17.26
N VAL A 395 51.68 6.05 16.26
CA VAL A 395 52.80 6.95 15.88
C VAL A 395 52.33 8.25 15.17
N ALA A 396 52.95 9.39 15.50
CA ALA A 396 53.16 10.68 14.75
C ALA A 396 51.98 11.42 14.03
N SER A 397 51.99 12.75 13.78
CA SER A 397 53.08 13.76 13.84
C SER A 397 52.64 15.20 14.22
N SER A 398 53.50 15.91 14.98
CA SER A 398 53.79 17.38 15.10
C SER A 398 53.08 18.43 14.19
N ASN A 399 52.87 19.71 14.56
CA ASN A 399 53.19 20.59 15.74
C ASN A 399 52.30 21.89 15.66
N ASP A 400 51.79 22.53 16.73
CA ASP A 400 52.41 23.44 17.75
C ASP A 400 52.88 24.84 17.25
N GLN A 401 52.75 26.01 17.95
CA GLN A 401 52.23 26.34 19.31
C GLN A 401 51.99 27.87 19.58
N LEU A 402 51.00 28.20 20.44
CA LEU A 402 50.93 29.23 21.53
C LEU A 402 51.11 30.80 21.37
N LEU A 403 50.79 31.49 22.48
CA LEU A 403 50.68 32.95 22.80
C LEU A 403 51.96 33.46 23.57
N PRO A 404 52.08 34.64 24.30
CA PRO A 404 51.15 35.76 24.62
C PRO A 404 51.72 37.23 24.80
N ARG A 405 50.82 38.19 25.13
CA ARG A 405 50.94 39.44 25.97
C ARG A 405 51.86 40.66 25.61
N ASP A 406 51.18 41.80 25.38
CA ASP A 406 51.35 43.21 25.87
C ASP A 406 52.73 43.84 26.21
N ALA A 407 53.04 45.03 25.62
CA ALA A 407 53.03 46.35 26.32
C ALA A 407 53.49 47.61 25.50
N ALA A 408 52.78 48.73 25.72
CA ALA A 408 53.23 50.16 25.80
C ALA A 408 53.79 51.01 24.59
N LEU A 409 52.96 52.01 24.17
CA LEU A 409 53.25 53.48 23.98
C LEU A 409 54.37 53.96 23.01
N THR A 410 54.11 54.83 22.01
CA THR A 410 53.92 56.29 22.22
C THR A 410 53.54 57.14 20.96
N SER A 411 52.71 58.18 21.19
CA SER A 411 52.71 59.51 20.52
C SER A 411 52.04 59.81 19.13
N ARG A 412 51.00 60.68 19.22
CA ARG A 412 50.66 61.89 18.43
C ARG A 412 50.24 61.89 16.94
N ALA A 413 49.16 62.67 16.72
CA ALA A 413 48.81 63.49 15.53
C ALA A 413 48.31 62.76 14.25
N THR A 414 47.34 63.26 13.46
CA THR A 414 46.40 64.41 13.61
C THR A 414 45.20 64.26 12.65
N LYS A 415 44.01 64.76 13.03
CA LYS A 415 43.03 65.40 12.11
C LYS A 415 42.05 66.31 12.87
N LYS A 416 41.60 67.41 12.25
CA LYS A 416 40.86 68.51 12.91
C LYS A 416 39.35 68.49 12.62
N ARG A 417 38.56 69.02 13.57
CA ARG A 417 37.16 69.48 13.37
C ARG A 417 37.14 70.88 12.73
N THR A 418 36.22 71.13 11.79
CA THR A 418 35.44 72.39 11.61
C THR A 418 34.57 72.33 10.34
N ALA A 419 33.45 73.06 10.14
CA ALA A 419 32.42 73.64 11.02
C ALA A 419 31.43 74.47 10.16
N ARG A 420 30.10 74.39 10.40
CA ARG A 420 28.98 75.34 10.06
C ARG A 420 27.63 74.59 10.04
N LYS A 421 26.45 75.17 10.32
CA LYS A 421 26.06 76.41 11.05
C LYS A 421 24.60 76.23 11.55
N LYS A 422 24.19 76.92 12.63
CA LYS A 422 22.78 76.93 13.11
C LYS A 422 21.99 78.12 12.54
N THR A 423 20.69 77.89 12.27
CA THR A 423 19.58 78.87 12.21
C THR A 423 18.30 78.10 12.61
N ASN A 424 17.66 78.41 13.74
CA ASN A 424 16.48 79.29 13.91
C ASN A 424 15.16 78.74 13.31
N LYS A 425 13.99 78.84 13.97
CA LYS A 425 13.66 79.01 15.41
C LYS A 425 12.14 78.79 15.60
N ASN A 426 11.72 78.35 16.79
CA ASN A 426 10.35 78.43 17.35
C ASN A 426 9.12 78.01 16.50
N SER A 427 8.42 76.98 16.96
CA SER A 427 7.01 77.16 17.35
C SER A 427 6.71 76.34 18.62
N LYS A 428 5.69 76.73 19.39
CA LYS A 428 5.11 75.94 20.49
C LYS A 428 3.71 75.54 20.08
N THR A 429 3.41 74.25 19.96
CA THR A 429 2.02 73.77 19.94
C THR A 429 1.85 72.49 20.74
N SER A 430 0.88 72.57 21.65
CA SER A 430 0.19 71.54 22.45
C SER A 430 0.53 70.05 22.23
N ARG A 431 0.56 69.32 23.35
CA ARG A 431 0.29 67.87 23.36
C ARG A 431 -1.09 67.62 22.74
N LYS A 432 -1.15 66.98 21.58
CA LYS A 432 -2.30 66.13 21.23
C LYS A 432 -1.91 64.70 21.53
N TYR A 433 -2.74 64.01 22.30
CA TYR A 433 -2.70 62.56 22.35
C TYR A 433 -3.19 62.07 20.98
N ASN A 434 -2.27 61.68 20.12
CA ASN A 434 -2.60 60.75 19.06
C ASN A 434 -2.87 59.41 19.77
N HIS A 435 -4.12 59.21 20.17
CA HIS A 435 -4.66 57.87 20.25
C HIS A 435 -4.49 57.30 18.84
N ALA A 436 -3.46 56.46 18.66
CA ALA A 436 -3.50 55.51 17.58
C ALA A 436 -4.74 54.66 17.86
N GLU A 437 -5.78 54.82 17.04
CA GLU A 437 -6.87 53.87 17.03
C GLU A 437 -6.26 52.49 16.89
N THR A 438 -6.62 51.57 17.78
CA THR A 438 -6.30 50.16 17.59
C THR A 438 -7.02 49.76 16.31
N THR A 439 -6.27 49.70 15.20
CA THR A 439 -6.77 49.19 13.93
C THR A 439 -7.29 47.79 14.19
N ASN A 440 -8.61 47.64 14.29
CA ASN A 440 -9.25 46.37 14.57
C ASN A 440 -8.68 45.34 13.59
N ALA A 441 -8.08 44.28 14.12
CA ALA A 441 -7.48 43.24 13.30
C ALA A 441 -8.58 42.65 12.42
N ILE A 442 -8.55 42.97 11.12
CA ILE A 442 -9.63 42.61 10.20
C ILE A 442 -9.73 41.08 10.20
N SER A 443 -10.83 40.58 10.75
CA SER A 443 -11.16 39.16 10.71
C SER A 443 -11.23 38.74 9.24
N PRO A 444 -10.54 37.66 8.84
CA PRO A 444 -10.64 37.17 7.48
C PRO A 444 -12.07 36.70 7.22
N ALA A 445 -12.62 37.01 6.05
CA ALA A 445 -13.99 36.58 5.69
C ALA A 445 -14.05 35.08 5.36
N SER A 446 -12.92 34.51 4.95
CA SER A 446 -12.71 33.14 4.52
C SER A 446 -11.26 32.71 4.74
N PHE A 447 -10.97 31.42 4.59
CA PHE A 447 -9.60 30.87 4.61
C PHE A 447 -9.41 29.85 3.49
N ASP A 448 -8.16 29.57 3.14
CA ASP A 448 -7.84 28.63 2.06
C ASP A 448 -7.99 27.18 2.55
N TYR A 449 -8.91 26.45 1.94
CA TYR A 449 -9.22 25.05 2.26
C TYR A 449 -9.06 24.21 0.99
N THR A 450 -8.36 23.10 1.13
CA THR A 450 -8.01 22.19 0.04
C THR A 450 -8.80 20.90 0.18
N VAL A 451 -9.47 20.51 -0.90
CA VAL A 451 -10.07 19.20 -1.08
C VAL A 451 -9.26 18.45 -2.13
N GLU A 452 -8.80 17.24 -1.80
CA GLU A 452 -8.07 16.33 -2.69
C GLU A 452 -8.98 15.17 -3.07
N GLN A 453 -9.12 14.91 -4.36
CA GLN A 453 -9.73 13.71 -4.93
C GLN A 453 -8.61 12.88 -5.56
N ARG A 454 -8.28 11.72 -4.97
CA ARG A 454 -7.41 10.69 -5.58
C ARG A 454 -8.19 9.38 -5.63
N ASP A 455 -8.46 8.91 -6.84
CA ASP A 455 -9.14 7.64 -7.08
C ASP A 455 -8.09 6.54 -7.33
N ARG A 456 -8.30 5.36 -6.75
CA ARG A 456 -7.35 4.24 -6.85
C ARG A 456 -8.10 3.00 -7.35
N THR A 457 -8.38 3.01 -8.65
CA THR A 457 -9.27 2.08 -9.35
C THR A 457 -8.56 1.21 -10.38
N VAL A 458 -7.38 1.65 -10.85
CA VAL A 458 -6.58 1.01 -11.90
C VAL A 458 -5.15 0.89 -11.39
N TYR A 459 -4.60 -0.32 -11.37
CA TYR A 459 -3.16 -0.55 -11.24
C TYR A 459 -2.55 -0.55 -12.64
N PHE A 460 -1.35 0.03 -12.83
CA PHE A 460 -0.68 0.07 -14.13
C PHE A 460 0.78 -0.37 -14.00
N VAL A 461 1.05 -1.63 -14.37
CA VAL A 461 2.31 -2.34 -14.07
C VAL A 461 3.52 -1.88 -14.90
N SER A 462 3.32 -1.07 -15.94
CA SER A 462 4.38 -0.61 -16.85
C SER A 462 4.87 0.82 -16.56
N GLU A 463 4.36 1.45 -15.51
CA GLU A 463 4.92 2.71 -15.00
C GLU A 463 6.09 2.43 -14.06
N LEU A 464 7.24 3.04 -14.32
CA LEU A 464 8.49 2.78 -13.60
C LEU A 464 8.88 4.03 -12.80
N ASN A 465 8.30 4.16 -11.61
CA ASN A 465 8.35 5.37 -10.77
C ASN A 465 8.91 5.13 -9.34
N GLY A 466 9.55 3.97 -9.11
CA GLY A 466 10.41 3.68 -7.97
C GLY A 466 9.70 3.29 -6.66
N ASP A 467 9.27 4.30 -5.90
CA ASP A 467 8.65 4.14 -4.57
C ASP A 467 7.28 4.85 -4.47
N LEU A 468 6.75 5.33 -5.61
CA LEU A 468 5.38 5.84 -5.68
C LEU A 468 4.38 4.68 -5.83
N GLU A 469 3.08 4.99 -5.81
CA GLU A 469 2.04 3.98 -6.03
C GLU A 469 1.63 3.95 -7.50
N ASN A 470 1.62 2.77 -8.12
CA ASN A 470 1.09 2.56 -9.46
C ASN A 470 -0.44 2.43 -9.51
N PHE A 471 -1.14 3.04 -8.55
CA PHE A 471 -2.60 3.11 -8.44
C PHE A 471 -3.14 4.46 -8.87
N PHE A 472 -4.00 4.43 -9.89
CA PHE A 472 -4.60 5.59 -10.52
C PHE A 472 -6.12 5.47 -10.65
N GLY A 473 -6.75 6.58 -11.05
CA GLY A 473 -8.18 6.73 -11.30
C GLY A 473 -8.62 6.28 -12.69
N GLY A 474 -9.54 7.04 -13.30
CA GLY A 474 -10.15 6.73 -14.60
C GLY A 474 -9.21 6.88 -15.81
N VAL A 475 -9.45 6.07 -16.85
CA VAL A 475 -8.63 6.00 -18.07
C VAL A 475 -9.08 7.01 -19.14
N LEU A 476 -8.28 8.04 -19.36
CA LEU A 476 -8.47 9.07 -20.37
C LEU A 476 -7.96 8.60 -21.74
N SER A 477 -8.87 8.23 -22.63
CA SER A 477 -8.52 7.76 -23.99
C SER A 477 -9.23 8.55 -25.10
N SER A 478 -10.52 8.30 -25.30
CA SER A 478 -11.30 8.89 -26.41
C SER A 478 -12.58 9.61 -25.96
N SER A 479 -12.85 9.61 -24.66
CA SER A 479 -14.15 9.92 -24.07
C SER A 479 -13.98 10.71 -22.78
N ALA A 480 -14.92 11.61 -22.50
CA ALA A 480 -14.85 12.43 -21.30
C ALA A 480 -15.15 11.63 -20.03
N VAL A 481 -14.29 11.80 -19.01
CA VAL A 481 -14.43 11.20 -17.68
C VAL A 481 -14.85 12.27 -16.68
N ASN A 482 -15.76 11.93 -15.76
CA ASN A 482 -16.25 12.83 -14.72
C ASN A 482 -15.81 12.35 -13.33
N GLN A 483 -15.20 13.24 -12.56
CA GLN A 483 -15.07 13.10 -11.10
C GLN A 483 -16.05 14.04 -10.40
N THR A 484 -16.43 13.69 -9.17
CA THR A 484 -17.22 14.54 -8.29
C THR A 484 -16.37 14.96 -7.11
N ILE A 485 -16.33 16.27 -6.83
CA ILE A 485 -15.64 16.86 -5.68
C ILE A 485 -16.72 17.48 -4.78
N GLU A 486 -16.84 16.99 -3.54
CA GLU A 486 -17.73 17.58 -2.54
C GLU A 486 -17.08 18.82 -1.90
N ILE A 487 -17.77 19.96 -2.00
CA ILE A 487 -17.29 21.29 -1.58
C ILE A 487 -18.26 21.90 -0.57
N ASN A 488 -17.80 22.13 0.66
CA ASN A 488 -18.64 22.69 1.71
C ASN A 488 -18.40 24.19 1.88
N ASN A 489 -19.46 24.91 2.27
CA ASN A 489 -19.42 26.30 2.72
C ASN A 489 -18.52 27.27 1.89
N PRO A 490 -18.48 27.22 0.54
CA PRO A 490 -17.62 28.09 -0.25
C PRO A 490 -18.01 29.57 -0.10
N ALA A 491 -17.01 30.44 0.10
CA ALA A 491 -17.19 31.86 0.32
C ALA A 491 -17.37 32.62 -1.02
N VAL A 492 -18.48 32.37 -1.71
CA VAL A 492 -18.81 32.89 -3.05
C VAL A 492 -18.90 34.43 -3.18
N THR A 493 -18.76 35.17 -2.08
CA THR A 493 -18.68 36.64 -2.05
C THR A 493 -17.27 37.19 -1.86
N GLY A 494 -16.26 36.31 -1.70
CA GLY A 494 -14.86 36.68 -1.50
C GLY A 494 -14.15 37.10 -2.80
N ALA A 495 -13.16 37.97 -2.67
CA ALA A 495 -12.30 38.38 -3.78
C ALA A 495 -11.01 37.53 -3.80
N GLY A 496 -11.06 36.40 -4.51
CA GLY A 496 -9.92 35.53 -4.80
C GLY A 496 -10.35 34.37 -5.71
N PRO A 497 -9.49 33.85 -6.60
CA PRO A 497 -9.77 32.62 -7.33
C PRO A 497 -9.75 31.42 -6.38
N ALA A 498 -10.39 30.32 -6.79
CA ALA A 498 -10.01 29.00 -6.31
C ALA A 498 -8.97 28.42 -7.29
N HIS A 499 -8.03 27.62 -6.79
CA HIS A 499 -6.97 27.01 -7.59
C HIS A 499 -7.18 25.49 -7.63
N LEU A 500 -7.29 24.93 -8.83
CA LEU A 500 -7.42 23.50 -9.09
C LEU A 500 -6.10 22.97 -9.64
N GLU A 501 -5.36 22.21 -8.84
CA GLU A 501 -4.22 21.43 -9.27
C GLU A 501 -4.70 20.05 -9.74
N ILE A 502 -4.18 19.57 -10.86
CA ILE A 502 -4.51 18.27 -11.47
C ILE A 502 -3.21 17.56 -11.83
N ALA A 503 -3.13 16.26 -11.53
CA ALA A 503 -2.09 15.37 -12.01
C ALA A 503 -2.68 14.24 -12.87
N ILE A 504 -2.05 13.98 -14.02
CA ILE A 504 -2.44 12.95 -14.99
C ILE A 504 -1.18 12.22 -15.44
N GLN A 505 -1.17 10.88 -15.37
CA GLN A 505 -0.07 10.06 -15.85
C GLN A 505 -0.27 9.68 -17.32
N GLY A 506 0.66 10.01 -18.20
CA GLY A 506 0.68 9.48 -19.56
C GLY A 506 1.04 7.99 -19.59
N VAL A 507 0.38 7.19 -20.43
CA VAL A 507 0.63 5.73 -20.55
C VAL A 507 0.80 5.27 -22.02
N SER A 508 1.21 6.20 -22.88
CA SER A 508 1.42 5.93 -24.31
C SER A 508 2.51 6.84 -24.90
N ALA A 509 3.30 6.36 -25.86
CA ALA A 509 4.38 7.12 -26.51
C ALA A 509 3.89 8.19 -27.54
N ALA A 510 2.90 9.01 -27.15
CA ALA A 510 2.15 9.91 -28.02
C ALA A 510 1.98 11.31 -27.39
N PRO A 511 1.60 12.34 -28.16
CA PRO A 511 1.17 13.61 -27.59
C PRO A 511 -0.22 13.49 -26.96
N HIS A 512 -0.41 14.15 -25.82
CA HIS A 512 -1.66 14.19 -25.08
C HIS A 512 -2.21 15.62 -25.04
N GLN A 513 -3.53 15.75 -25.17
CA GLN A 513 -4.25 16.96 -24.80
C GLN A 513 -5.53 16.56 -24.05
N VAL A 514 -5.75 17.17 -22.89
CA VAL A 514 -6.95 16.98 -22.06
C VAL A 514 -7.54 18.34 -21.72
N ASP A 515 -8.70 18.65 -22.28
CA ASP A 515 -9.45 19.87 -21.95
C ASP A 515 -10.22 19.66 -20.64
N ILE A 516 -10.11 20.61 -19.71
CA ILE A 516 -10.68 20.53 -18.36
C ILE A 516 -11.89 21.45 -18.23
N LYS A 517 -12.97 20.92 -17.65
CA LYS A 517 -14.19 21.68 -17.33
C LYS A 517 -14.58 21.48 -15.87
N PHE A 518 -15.04 22.54 -15.22
CA PHE A 518 -15.60 22.51 -13.88
C PHE A 518 -17.05 23.00 -13.95
N ASN A 519 -18.01 22.20 -13.44
CA ASN A 519 -19.44 22.44 -13.54
C ASN A 519 -19.88 22.86 -14.98
N ASN A 520 -19.43 22.10 -15.99
CA ASN A 520 -19.60 22.32 -17.43
C ASN A 520 -18.92 23.56 -18.04
N VAL A 521 -18.27 24.42 -17.25
CA VAL A 521 -17.49 25.57 -17.73
C VAL A 521 -16.05 25.15 -18.01
N ALA A 522 -15.54 25.42 -19.21
CA ALA A 522 -14.13 25.15 -19.54
C ALA A 522 -13.19 26.11 -18.80
N ILE A 523 -12.14 25.57 -18.17
CA ILE A 523 -11.17 26.33 -17.36
C ILE A 523 -9.72 26.26 -17.88
N GLY A 524 -9.41 25.31 -18.76
CA GLY A 524 -8.10 25.21 -19.42
C GLY A 524 -7.90 23.84 -20.07
N SER A 525 -6.65 23.55 -20.49
CA SER A 525 -6.25 22.26 -21.06
C SER A 525 -4.83 21.90 -20.65
N LEU A 526 -4.58 20.62 -20.33
CA LEU A 526 -3.23 20.07 -20.21
C LEU A 526 -2.72 19.65 -21.59
N ASN A 527 -1.41 19.81 -21.83
CA ASN A 527 -0.70 19.29 -23.00
C ASN A 527 0.66 18.72 -22.52
N TYR A 528 0.96 17.48 -22.86
CA TYR A 528 2.14 16.71 -22.41
C TYR A 528 2.44 15.59 -23.42
N PHE A 529 3.53 14.84 -23.26
CA PHE A 529 3.96 13.82 -24.22
C PHE A 529 4.51 12.56 -23.54
N GLY A 530 4.17 11.38 -24.06
CA GLY A 530 4.75 10.14 -23.58
C GLY A 530 4.23 9.76 -22.19
N MET A 531 5.08 9.14 -21.38
CA MET A 531 4.77 8.72 -20.01
C MET A 531 5.18 9.81 -19.00
N GLU A 532 4.75 11.04 -19.26
CA GLU A 532 4.96 12.18 -18.37
C GLU A 532 3.88 12.23 -17.27
N HIS A 533 4.30 12.38 -16.00
CA HIS A 533 3.41 12.76 -14.89
C HIS A 533 3.09 14.25 -15.00
N ALA A 534 2.01 14.56 -15.72
CA ALA A 534 1.64 15.91 -16.09
C ALA A 534 0.84 16.60 -14.99
N VAL A 535 1.48 17.50 -14.25
CA VAL A 535 0.85 18.35 -13.22
C VAL A 535 0.57 19.75 -13.77
N ALA A 536 -0.66 20.25 -13.60
CA ALA A 536 -1.07 21.58 -14.02
C ALA A 536 -2.03 22.24 -13.02
N SER A 537 -2.01 23.58 -12.94
CA SER A 537 -2.90 24.37 -12.08
C SER A 537 -3.82 25.28 -12.90
N PHE A 538 -5.09 25.36 -12.52
CA PHE A 538 -6.13 26.14 -13.19
C PHE A 538 -6.85 27.07 -12.20
N ASP A 539 -7.15 28.30 -12.62
CA ASP A 539 -8.01 29.20 -11.85
C ASP A 539 -9.49 28.84 -12.08
N VAL A 540 -10.17 28.43 -11.02
CA VAL A 540 -11.60 28.16 -10.99
C VAL A 540 -12.32 29.41 -10.45
N PRO A 541 -13.20 30.06 -11.23
CA PRO A 541 -14.00 31.17 -10.74
C PRO A 541 -14.91 30.73 -9.59
N VAL A 542 -14.80 31.35 -8.42
CA VAL A 542 -15.61 30.95 -7.24
C VAL A 542 -17.13 31.12 -7.50
N SER A 543 -17.51 31.97 -8.47
CA SER A 543 -18.89 32.11 -8.96
C SER A 543 -19.46 30.90 -9.69
N ILE A 544 -18.64 29.91 -10.10
CA ILE A 544 -19.11 28.64 -10.66
C ILE A 544 -19.03 27.47 -9.67
N ILE A 545 -18.50 27.70 -8.46
CA ILE A 545 -18.44 26.70 -7.38
C ILE A 545 -19.79 26.63 -6.67
N GLN A 546 -20.26 25.40 -6.44
CA GLN A 546 -21.51 25.10 -5.75
C GLN A 546 -21.21 24.51 -4.35
N ASN A 547 -22.16 24.59 -3.43
CA ASN A 547 -22.07 23.92 -2.13
C ASN A 547 -22.64 22.50 -2.25
N GLY A 548 -21.82 21.48 -2.00
CA GLY A 548 -22.09 20.06 -2.21
C GLY A 548 -21.32 19.52 -3.41
N ALA A 549 -21.94 18.61 -4.15
CA ALA A 549 -21.35 17.95 -5.32
C ALA A 549 -21.02 18.96 -6.44
N ASN A 550 -19.76 18.98 -6.87
CA ASN A 550 -19.29 19.70 -8.06
C ASN A 550 -18.69 18.70 -9.05
N THR A 551 -18.90 18.91 -10.36
CA THR A 551 -18.39 18.02 -11.41
C THR A 551 -17.11 18.56 -12.03
N LEU A 552 -16.02 17.79 -11.93
CA LEU A 552 -14.81 17.97 -12.71
C LEU A 552 -14.86 17.02 -13.92
N THR A 553 -14.76 17.56 -15.13
CA THR A 553 -14.76 16.78 -16.37
C THR A 553 -13.42 16.90 -17.08
N PHE A 554 -12.81 15.75 -17.34
CA PHE A 554 -11.62 15.60 -18.19
C PHE A 554 -12.08 15.22 -19.59
N VAL A 555 -11.68 15.96 -20.62
CA VAL A 555 -12.05 15.70 -22.02
C VAL A 555 -10.78 15.46 -22.85
N PRO A 556 -10.35 14.20 -23.05
CA PRO A 556 -9.23 13.91 -23.94
C PRO A 556 -9.59 14.26 -25.39
N VAL A 557 -8.64 14.85 -26.11
CA VAL A 557 -8.82 15.21 -27.52
C VAL A 557 -8.69 13.97 -28.41
N ALA A 558 -9.62 13.81 -29.36
CA ALA A 558 -9.67 12.66 -30.24
C ALA A 558 -8.38 12.52 -31.09
N GLY A 559 -7.70 11.38 -30.95
CA GLY A 559 -6.41 11.12 -31.60
C GLY A 559 -5.18 11.47 -30.75
N GLY A 560 -5.35 11.94 -29.52
CA GLY A 560 -4.28 11.99 -28.52
C GLY A 560 -3.97 10.61 -27.91
N GLY A 561 -2.84 10.53 -27.21
CA GLY A 561 -2.45 9.36 -26.43
C GLY A 561 -3.32 9.13 -25.18
N VAL A 562 -3.14 7.97 -24.54
CA VAL A 562 -3.94 7.53 -23.38
C VAL A 562 -3.26 7.82 -22.04
N SER A 563 -4.06 8.14 -21.02
CA SER A 563 -3.57 8.55 -19.71
C SER A 563 -4.46 8.10 -18.56
N LEU A 564 -3.97 8.20 -17.34
CA LEU A 564 -4.68 7.89 -16.10
C LEU A 564 -4.77 9.15 -15.23
N ILE A 565 -5.92 9.40 -14.60
CA ILE A 565 -6.04 10.49 -13.60
C ILE A 565 -5.32 10.04 -12.31
N ASP A 566 -4.38 10.82 -11.80
CA ASP A 566 -3.81 10.60 -10.46
C ASP A 566 -4.69 11.31 -9.42
N TYR A 567 -4.61 12.65 -9.35
CA TYR A 567 -5.40 13.44 -8.40
C TYR A 567 -5.93 14.74 -8.98
N ALA A 568 -6.96 15.27 -8.33
CA ALA A 568 -7.42 16.65 -8.47
C ALA A 568 -7.52 17.30 -7.09
N ARG A 569 -6.81 18.41 -6.86
CA ARG A 569 -6.82 19.20 -5.62
C ARG A 569 -7.43 20.58 -5.87
N LEU A 570 -8.61 20.84 -5.33
CA LEU A 570 -9.20 22.18 -5.35
C LEU A 570 -8.93 22.88 -4.02
N THR A 571 -8.14 23.96 -4.08
CA THR A 571 -8.01 24.92 -2.97
C THR A 571 -8.94 26.10 -3.22
N TYR A 572 -9.91 26.32 -2.32
CA TYR A 572 -10.93 27.36 -2.46
C TYR A 572 -11.09 28.18 -1.17
N PRO A 573 -11.61 29.43 -1.26
CA PRO A 573 -11.94 30.22 -0.08
C PRO A 573 -13.16 29.63 0.63
N HIS A 574 -12.95 29.05 1.80
CA HIS A 574 -13.98 28.47 2.65
C HIS A 574 -14.47 29.50 3.67
N ALA A 575 -15.78 29.59 3.89
CA ALA A 575 -16.34 30.45 4.93
C ALA A 575 -16.02 29.89 6.33
N PHE A 576 -16.01 30.75 7.36
CA PHE A 576 -15.89 30.28 8.75
C PHE A 576 -17.23 29.72 9.25
N LYS A 577 -17.60 28.55 8.72
CA LYS A 577 -18.80 27.79 9.05
C LYS A 577 -18.48 26.29 8.98
N ALA A 578 -19.07 25.51 9.88
CA ALA A 578 -18.75 24.10 10.04
C ALA A 578 -19.36 23.17 8.97
N ASP A 579 -18.61 22.12 8.66
CA ASP A 579 -18.95 21.02 7.76
C ASP A 579 -19.52 19.88 8.59
N ALA A 580 -20.81 19.59 8.45
CA ALA A 580 -21.54 18.63 9.29
C ALA A 580 -21.31 18.83 10.82
N GLY A 581 -21.03 20.07 11.25
CA GLY A 581 -20.75 20.44 12.64
C GLY A 581 -19.27 20.34 13.07
N LYS A 582 -18.34 20.04 12.16
CA LYS A 582 -16.88 20.00 12.39
C LYS A 582 -16.16 21.01 11.47
N LEU A 583 -14.99 21.52 11.84
CA LEU A 583 -14.16 22.32 10.92
C LEU A 583 -12.68 22.26 11.29
N LYS A 584 -11.82 21.84 10.35
CA LYS A 584 -10.38 22.19 10.36
C LYS A 584 -10.21 23.55 9.66
N PHE A 585 -9.48 24.48 10.26
CA PHE A 585 -9.18 25.80 9.68
C PHE A 585 -7.84 26.33 10.16
N ASN A 586 -7.30 27.35 9.46
CA ASN A 586 -6.08 28.03 9.90
C ASN A 586 -6.36 29.49 10.32
N LEU A 587 -5.56 30.02 11.26
CA LEU A 587 -5.74 31.39 11.76
C LEU A 587 -4.41 31.94 12.33
N ARG A 588 -4.08 33.22 12.11
CA ARG A 588 -2.90 33.83 12.76
C ARG A 588 -3.21 34.14 14.23
N GLY A 589 -2.21 34.02 15.12
CA GLY A 589 -2.39 34.28 16.57
C GLY A 589 -2.89 35.69 16.94
N THR A 590 -2.78 36.65 16.01
CA THR A 590 -3.29 38.04 16.12
C THR A 590 -4.75 38.21 15.70
N GLN A 591 -5.40 37.20 15.12
CA GLN A 591 -6.76 37.28 14.59
C GLN A 591 -7.78 36.65 15.55
N SER A 592 -9.01 37.17 15.50
CA SER A 592 -10.19 36.62 16.18
C SER A 592 -11.37 36.67 15.22
N LEU A 593 -12.25 35.68 15.29
CA LEU A 593 -13.40 35.52 14.39
C LEU A 593 -14.47 34.64 15.04
N LYS A 594 -15.62 34.56 14.38
CA LYS A 594 -16.68 33.61 14.70
C LYS A 594 -16.67 32.47 13.69
N VAL A 595 -16.86 31.24 14.15
CA VAL A 595 -17.13 30.06 13.30
C VAL A 595 -18.56 29.61 13.58
N ASP A 596 -19.41 29.59 12.56
CA ASP A 596 -20.85 29.32 12.65
C ASP A 596 -21.22 27.86 12.28
N GLY A 597 -22.49 27.48 12.42
CA GLY A 597 -23.03 26.21 11.88
C GLY A 597 -22.85 24.98 12.76
N PHE A 598 -22.60 25.16 14.06
CA PHE A 598 -22.59 24.05 15.01
C PHE A 598 -24.00 23.72 15.48
N ALA A 599 -24.34 22.43 15.60
CA ALA A 599 -25.64 21.97 16.09
C ALA A 599 -25.80 22.06 17.63
N THR A 600 -24.76 22.45 18.36
CA THR A 600 -24.72 22.54 19.82
C THR A 600 -23.85 23.71 20.27
N ALA A 601 -24.13 24.26 21.47
CA ALA A 601 -23.28 25.23 22.13
C ALA A 601 -21.96 24.61 22.67
N ASN A 602 -21.97 23.30 22.94
CA ASN A 602 -20.82 22.61 23.52
C ASN A 602 -19.89 22.18 22.38
N VAL A 603 -18.93 23.05 22.05
CA VAL A 603 -17.94 22.84 20.98
C VAL A 603 -16.56 22.90 21.59
N ARG A 604 -15.74 21.90 21.28
CA ARG A 604 -14.32 21.86 21.65
C ARG A 604 -13.50 22.40 20.49
N LEU A 605 -12.53 23.28 20.81
CA LEU A 605 -11.55 23.81 19.87
C LEU A 605 -10.16 23.34 20.29
N ILE A 606 -9.49 22.60 19.41
CA ILE A 606 -8.10 22.18 19.60
C ILE A 606 -7.15 22.94 18.67
N ASP A 607 -5.95 23.21 19.16
CA ASP A 607 -4.83 23.78 18.40
C ASP A 607 -3.77 22.70 18.23
N TYR A 608 -3.65 22.20 17.00
CA TYR A 608 -2.79 21.08 16.63
C TYR A 608 -1.57 21.52 15.80
N THR A 609 -1.19 22.80 15.90
CA THR A 609 -0.01 23.37 15.24
C THR A 609 1.30 22.65 15.62
N ASP A 610 1.38 22.16 16.86
CA ASP A 610 2.25 21.03 17.23
C ASP A 610 1.34 19.81 17.46
N PRO A 611 1.30 18.83 16.54
CA PRO A 611 0.44 17.65 16.68
C PRO A 611 0.90 16.72 17.82
N LEU A 612 2.12 16.89 18.33
CA LEU A 612 2.63 16.16 19.50
C LEU A 612 2.27 16.88 20.81
N ALA A 613 1.91 18.17 20.79
CA ALA A 613 1.69 19.00 21.98
C ALA A 613 0.39 19.83 21.91
N VAL A 614 -0.67 19.20 21.39
CA VAL A 614 -1.98 19.83 21.15
C VAL A 614 -2.52 20.55 22.40
N THR A 615 -3.13 21.71 22.17
CA THR A 615 -3.79 22.50 23.23
C THR A 615 -5.30 22.57 23.01
N THR A 616 -6.08 22.79 24.08
CA THR A 616 -7.55 22.65 24.09
C THR A 616 -8.25 23.85 24.71
N SER A 617 -9.44 24.17 24.21
CA SER A 617 -10.31 25.23 24.75
C SER A 617 -11.79 24.93 24.46
N SER A 618 -12.67 25.48 25.29
CA SER A 618 -14.13 25.40 25.14
C SER A 618 -14.68 26.81 24.85
N PRO A 619 -14.55 27.30 23.60
CA PRO A 619 -14.89 28.68 23.26
C PRO A 619 -16.36 28.99 23.49
N SER A 620 -16.62 30.20 24.00
CA SER A 620 -17.98 30.70 24.22
C SER A 620 -18.80 30.71 22.92
N ALA A 621 -19.90 29.96 22.92
CA ALA A 621 -20.87 29.88 21.83
C ALA A 621 -22.04 30.85 22.02
N GLU A 622 -22.63 31.29 20.90
CA GLU A 622 -23.85 32.08 20.82
C GLU A 622 -24.85 31.42 19.84
N VAL A 623 -26.15 31.66 20.03
CA VAL A 623 -27.21 31.15 19.13
C VAL A 623 -27.24 31.97 17.84
N THR A 624 -27.29 31.30 16.70
CA THR A 624 -27.38 31.90 15.36
C THR A 624 -28.54 31.31 14.56
N ALA A 625 -28.80 31.85 13.36
CA ALA A 625 -29.75 31.25 12.42
C ALA A 625 -29.28 29.88 11.89
N SER A 626 -27.99 29.54 12.03
CA SER A 626 -27.39 28.26 11.62
C SER A 626 -27.27 27.25 12.78
N GLY A 627 -27.84 27.55 13.95
CA GLY A 627 -27.64 26.79 15.18
C GLY A 627 -26.81 27.60 16.18
N TYR A 628 -25.50 27.35 16.24
CA TYR A 628 -24.57 28.02 17.13
C TYR A 628 -23.28 28.45 16.42
N ALA A 629 -22.71 29.57 16.88
CA ALA A 629 -21.38 30.03 16.49
C ALA A 629 -20.44 30.17 17.69
N ILE A 630 -19.20 29.72 17.55
CA ILE A 630 -18.13 29.90 18.55
C ILE A 630 -17.30 31.15 18.25
N THR A 631 -16.79 31.82 19.29
CA THR A 631 -15.82 32.92 19.12
C THR A 631 -14.38 32.44 19.37
N VAL A 632 -13.58 32.35 18.31
CA VAL A 632 -12.14 32.05 18.37
C VAL A 632 -11.39 33.32 18.74
N ARG A 633 -10.66 33.32 19.86
CA ARG A 633 -9.97 34.50 20.42
C ARG A 633 -8.50 34.57 19.98
N THR A 634 -7.94 35.78 20.02
CA THR A 634 -6.50 36.02 19.81
C THR A 634 -5.68 35.35 20.92
N THR A 635 -4.60 34.66 20.56
CA THR A 635 -3.69 34.03 21.53
C THR A 635 -2.37 34.78 21.68
N SER A 636 -1.97 35.60 20.70
CA SER A 636 -0.80 36.47 20.84
C SER A 636 -0.91 37.70 19.93
N PRO A 637 -0.96 38.94 20.49
CA PRO A 637 -1.11 40.18 19.72
C PRO A 637 0.14 40.56 18.90
N ARG A 638 1.16 39.69 18.81
CA ARG A 638 2.35 39.88 17.97
C ARG A 638 2.76 38.64 17.16
N SER A 639 2.13 37.48 17.35
CA SER A 639 2.53 36.26 16.62
C SER A 639 2.00 36.29 15.18
N LYS A 640 2.92 36.21 14.22
CA LYS A 640 2.60 36.06 12.79
C LYS A 640 2.34 34.61 12.37
N SER A 641 2.70 33.64 13.21
CA SER A 641 2.52 32.21 12.91
C SER A 641 1.05 31.90 12.66
N GLN A 642 0.79 31.07 11.65
CA GLN A 642 -0.49 30.37 11.53
C GLN A 642 -0.61 29.37 12.67
N ARG A 643 -1.86 29.16 13.08
CA ARG A 643 -2.32 28.11 13.98
C ARG A 643 -3.18 27.16 13.16
N LEU A 644 -3.02 25.86 13.34
CA LEU A 644 -3.92 24.84 12.80
C LEU A 644 -4.95 24.50 13.87
N LEU A 645 -6.23 24.68 13.54
CA LEU A 645 -7.34 24.68 14.50
C LEU A 645 -8.44 23.73 14.07
N TYR A 646 -8.87 22.83 14.96
CA TYR A 646 -9.95 21.88 14.70
C TYR A 646 -11.06 22.09 15.74
N ALA A 647 -12.24 22.48 15.26
CA ALA A 647 -13.45 22.67 16.06
C ALA A 647 -14.44 21.54 15.80
N PHE A 648 -14.98 20.94 16.85
CA PHE A 648 -15.94 19.83 16.76
C PHE A 648 -16.87 19.79 17.99
N PRO A 649 -18.04 19.14 17.91
CA PRO A 649 -18.97 19.07 19.03
C PRO A 649 -18.35 18.28 20.18
N GLU A 650 -18.42 18.80 21.40
CA GLU A 650 -17.88 18.11 22.57
C GLU A 650 -18.63 16.79 22.81
N GLY A 651 -17.87 15.73 23.07
CA GLY A 651 -18.39 14.36 23.17
C GLY A 651 -18.40 13.59 21.85
N GLN A 652 -18.09 14.22 20.70
CA GLN A 652 -17.78 13.48 19.47
C GLN A 652 -16.30 13.12 19.40
N PHE A 653 -16.03 11.86 19.06
CA PHE A 653 -14.68 11.31 18.92
C PHE A 653 -14.59 10.46 17.65
N GLU A 654 -13.44 10.51 16.99
CA GLU A 654 -13.10 9.53 15.97
C GLU A 654 -12.87 8.15 16.61
N GLN A 655 -13.17 7.10 15.86
CA GLN A 655 -13.04 5.71 16.30
C GLN A 655 -11.75 5.10 15.72
N PRO A 656 -10.91 4.43 16.52
CA PRO A 656 -9.72 3.76 16.01
C PRO A 656 -10.12 2.62 15.06
N ALA A 657 -9.28 2.33 14.07
CA ALA A 657 -9.51 1.23 13.14
C ALA A 657 -9.34 -0.15 13.80
N ALA A 658 -8.46 -0.23 14.81
CA ALA A 658 -8.23 -1.40 15.64
C ALA A 658 -7.58 -0.99 16.98
N LEU A 659 -7.70 -1.88 17.96
CA LEU A 659 -7.02 -1.84 19.25
C LEU A 659 -6.44 -3.24 19.51
N THR A 660 -5.11 -3.34 19.68
CA THR A 660 -4.43 -4.62 19.88
C THR A 660 -3.33 -4.50 20.93
N LEU A 661 -2.96 -5.61 21.58
CA LEU A 661 -1.85 -5.63 22.53
C LEU A 661 -0.51 -5.73 21.78
N ASN A 662 0.42 -4.83 22.11
CA ASN A 662 1.83 -4.95 21.75
C ASN A 662 2.43 -6.14 22.52
N GLN A 663 2.94 -7.15 21.81
CA GLN A 663 3.76 -8.19 22.44
C GLN A 663 5.18 -7.67 22.61
N PRO A 664 5.85 -7.86 23.76
CA PRO A 664 7.21 -7.37 23.95
C PRO A 664 8.23 -8.11 23.07
N SER A 665 8.71 -7.44 22.03
CA SER A 665 9.74 -7.96 21.12
C SER A 665 11.14 -7.44 21.49
N ASN A 666 12.19 -8.08 20.95
CA ASN A 666 13.60 -7.76 21.23
C ASN A 666 14.56 -8.14 20.08
N LEU A 667 14.09 -8.07 18.85
CA LEU A 667 14.80 -8.45 17.63
C LEU A 667 16.11 -7.65 17.44
N ASN A 668 16.14 -6.40 17.91
CA ASN A 668 17.31 -5.53 17.88
C ASN A 668 18.53 -6.00 18.72
N LEU A 669 18.35 -6.97 19.63
CA LEU A 669 19.39 -7.36 20.57
C LEU A 669 20.48 -8.24 19.94
N ALA A 670 21.73 -7.85 20.12
CA ALA A 670 22.90 -8.62 19.67
C ALA A 670 23.03 -10.01 20.32
N SER A 671 22.33 -10.28 21.43
CA SER A 671 22.26 -11.59 22.07
C SER A 671 21.42 -12.62 21.32
N ASN A 672 20.67 -12.21 20.29
CA ASN A 672 19.89 -13.12 19.46
C ASN A 672 20.84 -14.00 18.61
N ALA A 673 20.34 -15.18 18.22
CA ALA A 673 21.11 -16.21 17.54
C ALA A 673 20.20 -17.12 16.71
N ALA A 674 20.38 -17.12 15.38
CA ALA A 674 19.78 -18.10 14.49
C ALA A 674 20.57 -18.15 13.17
N ASP A 675 20.87 -19.35 12.67
CA ASP A 675 21.38 -19.55 11.30
C ASP A 675 20.25 -19.90 10.31
N PHE A 676 19.07 -20.24 10.81
CA PHE A 676 17.84 -20.45 10.02
C PHE A 676 16.70 -19.61 10.60
N LEU A 677 16.23 -18.63 9.84
CA LEU A 677 15.18 -17.70 10.25
C LEU A 677 13.88 -17.96 9.47
N ILE A 678 12.73 -17.86 10.14
CA ILE A 678 11.42 -17.83 9.48
C ILE A 678 10.70 -16.55 9.92
N VAL A 679 10.40 -15.67 8.97
CA VAL A 679 9.55 -14.49 9.18
C VAL A 679 8.16 -14.82 8.65
N ALA A 680 7.14 -14.68 9.50
CA ALA A 680 5.78 -15.15 9.22
C ALA A 680 4.74 -14.23 9.84
N HIS A 681 3.54 -14.17 9.27
CA HIS A 681 2.40 -13.58 9.96
C HIS A 681 1.81 -14.57 11.00
N LYS A 682 1.40 -14.09 12.18
CA LYS A 682 0.73 -14.87 13.24
C LYS A 682 -0.34 -15.88 12.83
N SER A 683 -1.06 -15.68 11.72
CA SER A 683 -2.03 -16.67 11.22
C SER A 683 -1.38 -17.94 10.65
N ILE A 684 -0.11 -17.85 10.25
CA ILE A 684 0.69 -18.91 9.64
C ILE A 684 1.62 -19.59 10.66
N ILE A 685 2.11 -18.84 11.67
CA ILE A 685 3.05 -19.33 12.70
C ILE A 685 2.67 -20.70 13.30
N PRO A 686 1.40 -21.00 13.68
CA PRO A 686 1.02 -22.30 14.24
C PRO A 686 1.29 -23.50 13.32
N ALA A 687 1.36 -23.31 12.00
CA ALA A 687 1.65 -24.37 11.04
C ALA A 687 3.16 -24.68 10.91
N LEU A 688 4.06 -23.80 11.39
CA LEU A 688 5.51 -23.94 11.22
C LEU A 688 6.16 -25.03 12.08
N GLY A 689 5.48 -25.50 13.14
CA GLY A 689 6.04 -26.46 14.12
C GLY A 689 6.76 -27.69 13.52
N PRO A 690 6.20 -28.39 12.51
CA PRO A 690 6.88 -29.50 11.85
C PRO A 690 8.16 -29.11 11.12
N LEU A 691 8.19 -27.93 10.47
CA LEU A 691 9.36 -27.43 9.76
C LEU A 691 10.48 -27.03 10.72
N VAL A 692 10.14 -26.28 11.77
CA VAL A 692 11.07 -25.95 12.86
C VAL A 692 11.68 -27.22 13.45
N THR A 693 10.85 -28.21 13.77
CA THR A 693 11.31 -29.51 14.29
C THR A 693 12.26 -30.22 13.32
N ALA A 694 11.92 -30.24 12.03
CA ALA A 694 12.75 -30.89 11.00
C ALA A 694 14.12 -30.23 10.83
N ARG A 695 14.19 -28.89 10.86
CA ARG A 695 15.45 -28.13 10.70
C ARG A 695 16.31 -28.16 11.96
N THR A 696 15.73 -28.05 13.16
CA THR A 696 16.46 -28.24 14.43
C THR A 696 17.07 -29.65 14.52
N ASN A 697 16.33 -30.69 14.09
CA ASN A 697 16.86 -32.06 14.01
C ASN A 697 17.98 -32.26 12.96
N GLN A 698 18.19 -31.29 12.07
CA GLN A 698 19.28 -31.26 11.07
C GLN A 698 20.47 -30.39 11.54
N GLY A 699 20.39 -29.80 12.73
CA GLY A 699 21.47 -29.03 13.36
C GLY A 699 21.33 -27.51 13.27
N PHE A 700 20.24 -26.99 12.69
CA PHE A 700 20.00 -25.55 12.62
C PHE A 700 19.53 -24.96 13.95
N THR A 701 19.97 -23.74 14.25
CA THR A 701 19.40 -22.89 15.30
C THR A 701 18.25 -22.10 14.67
N VAL A 702 17.03 -22.64 14.77
CA VAL A 702 15.85 -22.07 14.14
C VAL A 702 15.21 -20.98 15.00
N SER A 703 14.95 -19.82 14.41
CA SER A 703 14.08 -18.78 14.99
C SER A 703 12.83 -18.55 14.13
N VAL A 704 11.70 -18.28 14.78
CA VAL A 704 10.44 -17.86 14.15
C VAL A 704 10.08 -16.49 14.69
N VAL A 705 9.84 -15.54 13.79
CA VAL A 705 9.56 -14.14 14.09
C VAL A 705 8.20 -13.76 13.50
N ASP A 706 7.35 -13.11 14.30
CA ASP A 706 6.10 -12.51 13.80
C ASP A 706 6.43 -11.22 13.04
N ILE A 707 5.82 -11.04 11.88
CA ILE A 707 6.01 -9.84 11.07
C ILE A 707 5.52 -8.57 11.78
N ASP A 708 4.53 -8.70 12.69
CA ASP A 708 4.09 -7.61 13.56
C ASP A 708 5.23 -7.07 14.45
N ASP A 709 6.08 -7.95 15.00
CA ASP A 709 7.24 -7.56 15.85
C ASP A 709 8.29 -6.80 15.01
N VAL A 710 8.48 -7.21 13.75
CA VAL A 710 9.36 -6.53 12.79
C VAL A 710 8.85 -5.12 12.50
N TYR A 711 7.55 -4.92 12.30
CA TYR A 711 6.99 -3.58 12.15
C TYR A 711 7.12 -2.77 13.44
N ASP A 712 6.83 -3.38 14.60
CA ASP A 712 6.87 -2.70 15.89
C ASP A 712 8.28 -2.20 16.25
N GLU A 713 9.35 -2.92 15.91
CA GLU A 713 10.73 -2.48 16.15
C GLU A 713 11.35 -1.62 15.03
N PHE A 714 11.06 -1.89 13.76
CA PHE A 714 11.82 -1.30 12.64
C PHE A 714 11.06 -0.23 11.85
N SER A 715 9.74 -0.14 11.95
CA SER A 715 8.93 0.83 11.19
C SER A 715 7.87 1.58 12.01
N TYR A 716 7.98 1.60 13.33
CA TYR A 716 7.00 2.25 14.22
C TYR A 716 5.57 1.69 14.04
N GLY A 717 5.47 0.40 13.68
CA GLY A 717 4.22 -0.30 13.37
C GLY A 717 3.72 -0.11 11.93
N LEU A 718 4.47 0.58 11.07
CA LEU A 718 4.08 0.81 9.68
C LEU A 718 4.39 -0.41 8.81
N HIS A 719 3.33 -1.07 8.36
CA HIS A 719 3.37 -2.17 7.40
C HIS A 719 4.14 -1.81 6.11
N GLY A 720 5.08 -2.66 5.68
CA GLY A 720 5.83 -2.51 4.43
C GLY A 720 7.22 -3.20 4.42
N PRO A 721 7.82 -3.41 3.23
CA PRO A 721 9.02 -4.26 3.07
C PRO A 721 10.31 -3.66 3.65
N GLN A 722 10.43 -2.34 3.80
CA GLN A 722 11.63 -1.71 4.38
C GLN A 722 11.93 -2.23 5.79
N ALA A 723 10.90 -2.48 6.61
CA ALA A 723 11.06 -3.03 7.96
C ALA A 723 11.77 -4.40 7.95
N ILE A 724 11.53 -5.20 6.90
CA ILE A 724 12.18 -6.50 6.70
C ILE A 724 13.65 -6.32 6.32
N LYS A 725 13.97 -5.42 5.37
CA LYS A 725 15.36 -5.12 4.97
C LYS A 725 16.18 -4.59 6.15
N ASP A 726 15.62 -3.67 6.93
CA ASP A 726 16.27 -3.09 8.12
C ASP A 726 16.49 -4.15 9.22
N PHE A 727 15.49 -5.00 9.47
CA PHE A 727 15.58 -6.12 10.42
C PHE A 727 16.64 -7.15 10.00
N LEU A 728 16.59 -7.63 8.76
CA LEU A 728 17.52 -8.65 8.26
C LEU A 728 18.95 -8.10 8.18
N SER A 729 19.13 -6.82 7.85
CA SER A 729 20.45 -6.16 7.90
C SER A 729 20.99 -6.08 9.33
N LEU A 730 20.16 -5.76 10.31
CA LEU A 730 20.55 -5.81 11.73
C LEU A 730 20.90 -7.24 12.16
N ALA A 731 20.09 -8.23 11.79
CA ALA A 731 20.33 -9.63 12.14
C ALA A 731 21.63 -10.16 11.50
N ALA A 732 21.91 -9.82 10.25
CA ALA A 732 23.13 -10.21 9.54
C ALA A 732 24.40 -9.53 10.08
N THR A 733 24.29 -8.37 10.73
CA THR A 733 25.44 -7.57 11.18
C THR A 733 25.66 -7.51 12.70
N ARG A 734 24.65 -7.85 13.52
CA ARG A 734 24.70 -7.69 14.99
C ARG A 734 24.34 -8.93 15.81
N TRP A 735 23.63 -9.91 15.26
CA TRP A 735 23.28 -11.11 16.05
C TRP A 735 24.50 -12.00 16.31
N SER A 736 24.55 -12.61 17.49
CA SER A 736 25.64 -13.50 17.92
C SER A 736 25.77 -14.78 17.08
N MET A 737 24.69 -15.17 16.40
CA MET A 737 24.70 -16.07 15.24
C MET A 737 23.80 -15.46 14.17
N THR A 738 24.37 -15.20 13.00
CA THR A 738 23.73 -14.49 11.89
C THR A 738 22.94 -15.45 10.99
N PRO A 739 21.77 -15.05 10.44
CA PRO A 739 21.01 -15.91 9.54
C PRO A 739 21.78 -16.24 8.26
N ARG A 740 21.91 -17.53 7.95
CA ARG A 740 22.33 -18.01 6.63
C ARG A 740 21.13 -18.19 5.70
N TYR A 741 20.02 -18.65 6.27
CA TYR A 741 18.77 -18.92 5.57
C TYR A 741 17.65 -18.06 6.14
N VAL A 742 16.78 -17.55 5.27
CA VAL A 742 15.51 -16.93 5.66
C VAL A 742 14.35 -17.52 4.84
N ILE A 743 13.26 -17.87 5.52
CA ILE A 743 11.98 -18.17 4.90
C ILE A 743 10.98 -17.04 5.14
N PHE A 744 10.37 -16.54 4.08
CA PHE A 744 9.17 -15.70 4.15
C PHE A 744 7.93 -16.60 4.08
N ALA A 745 7.29 -16.83 5.23
CA ALA A 745 6.14 -17.72 5.38
C ALA A 745 4.83 -16.93 5.41
N GLY A 746 4.38 -16.56 4.22
CA GLY A 746 3.22 -15.74 3.94
C GLY A 746 3.30 -15.24 2.51
N ASP A 747 2.14 -14.93 1.94
CA ASP A 747 2.08 -14.32 0.62
C ASP A 747 2.36 -12.81 0.64
N ALA A 748 2.52 -12.19 -0.52
CA ALA A 748 2.62 -10.73 -0.68
C ALA A 748 1.54 -10.18 -1.64
N SER A 749 1.36 -8.86 -1.70
CA SER A 749 0.41 -8.20 -2.60
C SER A 749 0.98 -6.91 -3.17
N LEU A 750 0.78 -6.69 -4.48
CA LEU A 750 0.90 -5.38 -5.13
C LEU A 750 -0.18 -4.39 -4.65
N ASP A 751 -1.26 -4.92 -4.06
CA ASP A 751 -2.31 -4.15 -3.39
C ASP A 751 -2.29 -4.45 -1.86
N PRO A 752 -1.36 -3.87 -1.10
CA PRO A 752 -1.29 -4.02 0.35
C PRO A 752 -2.46 -3.31 1.06
N ARG A 753 -3.13 -2.37 0.38
CA ARG A 753 -4.21 -1.55 0.93
C ARG A 753 -5.62 -2.03 0.51
N ASN A 754 -5.70 -3.09 -0.29
CA ASN A 754 -6.92 -3.72 -0.77
C ASN A 754 -7.86 -2.75 -1.53
N TYR A 755 -7.29 -1.81 -2.29
CA TYR A 755 -8.03 -0.90 -3.18
C TYR A 755 -8.87 -1.67 -4.22
N MET A 756 -8.33 -2.78 -4.71
CA MET A 756 -8.92 -3.63 -5.72
C MET A 756 -10.10 -4.44 -5.13
N GLY A 757 -10.16 -4.62 -3.81
CA GLY A 757 -11.25 -5.27 -3.07
C GLY A 757 -11.20 -6.80 -3.09
N SER A 758 -10.00 -7.37 -3.24
CA SER A 758 -9.74 -8.81 -3.36
C SER A 758 -9.48 -9.52 -2.02
N GLY A 759 -8.97 -8.79 -1.03
CA GLY A 759 -8.54 -9.31 0.26
C GLY A 759 -7.16 -8.80 0.65
N ASN A 760 -6.90 -8.73 1.96
CA ASN A 760 -5.60 -8.33 2.50
C ASN A 760 -4.68 -9.57 2.51
N PHE A 761 -3.97 -9.82 1.40
CA PHE A 761 -3.08 -10.99 1.26
C PHE A 761 -1.58 -10.68 1.42
N ASP A 762 -1.22 -9.42 1.68
CA ASP A 762 0.16 -9.00 1.98
C ASP A 762 0.55 -9.42 3.41
N PHE A 763 0.80 -10.71 3.61
CA PHE A 763 1.09 -11.30 4.93
C PHE A 763 2.56 -11.15 5.32
N VAL A 764 3.47 -11.30 4.35
CA VAL A 764 4.90 -11.03 4.52
C VAL A 764 5.36 -10.28 3.26
N PRO A 765 5.37 -8.94 3.26
CA PRO A 765 5.56 -8.15 2.05
C PRO A 765 6.82 -8.48 1.26
N THR A 766 6.79 -8.12 -0.02
CA THR A 766 7.95 -8.09 -0.92
C THR A 766 8.18 -6.66 -1.39
N LYS A 767 9.36 -6.34 -1.94
CA LYS A 767 9.55 -5.03 -2.60
C LYS A 767 9.18 -5.17 -4.06
N LEU A 768 8.26 -4.34 -4.52
CA LEU A 768 8.10 -4.09 -5.94
C LEU A 768 9.25 -3.19 -6.43
N ILE A 769 9.90 -3.58 -7.52
CA ILE A 769 11.02 -2.87 -8.14
C ILE A 769 10.72 -2.56 -9.60
N ASP A 770 11.27 -1.45 -10.10
CA ASP A 770 11.34 -1.17 -11.53
C ASP A 770 12.33 -2.14 -12.20
N ALA A 771 11.83 -3.08 -13.00
CA ALA A 771 12.62 -3.83 -13.98
C ALA A 771 12.49 -3.17 -15.38
N THR A 772 13.28 -3.60 -16.38
CA THR A 772 13.35 -2.95 -17.70
C THR A 772 12.00 -2.77 -18.42
N PHE A 773 11.00 -3.61 -18.14
CA PHE A 773 9.71 -3.64 -18.86
C PHE A 773 8.47 -3.47 -17.97
N ASN A 774 8.57 -3.72 -16.66
CA ASN A 774 7.45 -3.67 -15.73
C ASN A 774 7.92 -3.59 -14.27
N GLU A 775 7.08 -3.03 -13.40
CA GLU A 775 7.23 -3.15 -11.95
C GLU A 775 6.97 -4.61 -11.54
N THR A 776 7.82 -5.18 -10.67
CA THR A 776 7.59 -6.55 -10.16
C THR A 776 8.24 -6.85 -8.81
N ALA A 777 7.78 -7.91 -8.14
CA ALA A 777 8.33 -8.39 -6.87
C ALA A 777 9.81 -8.79 -6.97
N SER A 778 10.59 -8.36 -5.99
CA SER A 778 11.95 -8.84 -5.70
C SER A 778 12.05 -9.17 -4.22
N ASP A 779 12.12 -10.46 -3.91
CA ASP A 779 12.46 -10.90 -2.55
C ASP A 779 13.95 -10.68 -2.25
N ASP A 780 14.84 -10.71 -3.27
CA ASP A 780 16.27 -10.47 -3.07
C ASP A 780 16.54 -9.11 -2.44
N TRP A 781 15.82 -8.07 -2.86
CA TRP A 781 15.93 -6.72 -2.28
C TRP A 781 15.76 -6.72 -0.75
N LEU A 782 14.96 -7.63 -0.18
CA LEU A 782 14.72 -7.72 1.26
C LEU A 782 15.96 -8.16 2.05
N ALA A 783 16.95 -8.79 1.40
CA ALA A 783 18.21 -9.19 2.03
C ALA A 783 19.48 -8.83 1.24
N ASP A 784 19.35 -7.98 0.22
CA ASP A 784 20.45 -7.31 -0.49
C ASP A 784 20.87 -6.08 0.35
N PHE A 785 22.08 -6.07 0.93
CA PHE A 785 22.50 -5.00 1.87
C PHE A 785 23.59 -4.08 1.33
N ASP A 786 24.21 -4.38 0.18
CA ASP A 786 25.14 -3.49 -0.53
C ASP A 786 24.60 -2.95 -1.87
N ASP A 787 23.35 -3.30 -2.20
CA ASP A 787 22.55 -2.90 -3.37
C ASP A 787 23.11 -3.43 -4.73
N ASP A 788 23.92 -4.50 -4.70
CA ASP A 788 24.42 -5.29 -5.84
C ASP A 788 23.30 -5.92 -6.69
N GLY A 789 22.12 -6.12 -6.10
CA GLY A 789 20.96 -6.76 -6.73
C GLY A 789 20.81 -8.26 -6.47
N ALA A 790 21.67 -8.87 -5.65
CA ALA A 790 21.48 -10.22 -5.13
C ALA A 790 21.40 -10.21 -3.59
N ALA A 791 20.64 -11.14 -3.02
CA ALA A 791 20.55 -11.27 -1.56
C ALA A 791 21.89 -11.68 -0.91
N ASP A 792 22.18 -11.16 0.29
CA ASP A 792 23.25 -11.63 1.19
C ASP A 792 22.85 -12.89 1.98
N ILE A 793 21.56 -13.09 2.22
CA ILE A 793 21.00 -14.27 2.92
C ILE A 793 20.38 -15.20 1.86
N ALA A 794 20.41 -16.53 2.07
CA ALA A 794 19.74 -17.46 1.18
C ALA A 794 18.22 -17.48 1.47
N ILE A 795 17.44 -16.86 0.58
CA ILE A 795 15.98 -16.67 0.73
C ILE A 795 15.19 -17.85 0.13
N GLY A 796 14.05 -18.19 0.74
CA GLY A 796 12.94 -18.84 0.05
C GLY A 796 11.57 -18.36 0.53
N ARG A 797 10.55 -18.34 -0.33
CA ARG A 797 9.18 -17.93 0.00
C ARG A 797 8.22 -19.13 0.05
N LEU A 798 7.32 -19.12 1.03
CA LEU A 798 6.13 -19.97 1.06
C LEU A 798 4.91 -19.06 0.85
N PRO A 799 4.40 -18.89 -0.39
CA PRO A 799 3.27 -18.01 -0.68
C PRO A 799 1.98 -18.69 -0.22
N VAL A 800 1.58 -18.43 1.02
CA VAL A 800 0.46 -19.12 1.69
C VAL A 800 -0.50 -18.11 2.30
N ARG A 801 -1.78 -18.18 1.90
CA ARG A 801 -2.85 -17.28 2.33
C ARG A 801 -3.66 -17.83 3.50
N THR A 802 -3.61 -19.14 3.76
CA THR A 802 -4.29 -19.79 4.89
C THR A 802 -3.41 -20.82 5.62
N ALA A 803 -3.81 -21.19 6.84
CA ALA A 803 -3.18 -22.27 7.59
C ALA A 803 -3.28 -23.64 6.88
N ASN A 804 -4.25 -23.86 5.98
CA ASN A 804 -4.33 -25.10 5.20
C ASN A 804 -3.25 -25.14 4.11
N ASP A 805 -3.03 -24.02 3.44
CA ASP A 805 -1.98 -23.86 2.42
C ASP A 805 -0.59 -24.03 3.07
N ALA A 806 -0.39 -23.39 4.24
CA ALA A 806 0.81 -23.55 5.05
C ALA A 806 1.04 -25.02 5.43
N ASN A 807 0.05 -25.70 6.01
CA ASN A 807 0.15 -27.12 6.35
C ASN A 807 0.46 -28.00 5.13
N LEU A 808 -0.14 -27.73 3.96
CA LEU A 808 0.12 -28.46 2.73
C LEU A 808 1.58 -28.29 2.27
N VAL A 809 2.04 -27.05 2.09
CA VAL A 809 3.40 -26.74 1.61
C VAL A 809 4.46 -27.25 2.61
N ILE A 810 4.23 -27.05 3.91
CA ILE A 810 5.14 -27.55 4.96
C ILE A 810 5.17 -29.08 4.96
N SER A 811 4.03 -29.75 4.80
CA SER A 811 3.99 -31.22 4.72
C SER A 811 4.80 -31.77 3.54
N LYS A 812 4.81 -31.06 2.39
CA LYS A 812 5.67 -31.41 1.25
C LYS A 812 7.16 -31.29 1.59
N ILE A 813 7.56 -30.16 2.20
CA ILE A 813 8.95 -29.86 2.54
C ILE A 813 9.51 -30.84 3.59
N VAL A 814 8.74 -31.19 4.63
CA VAL A 814 9.25 -32.06 5.71
C VAL A 814 9.22 -33.55 5.37
N ASN A 815 8.37 -33.99 4.43
CA ASN A 815 8.31 -35.38 3.97
C ASN A 815 9.19 -35.65 2.73
N PHE A 816 9.80 -34.61 2.14
CA PHE A 816 10.70 -34.77 1.01
C PHE A 816 12.03 -35.41 1.42
N LEU A 817 12.37 -36.52 0.78
CA LEU A 817 13.58 -37.31 1.05
C LEU A 817 14.26 -37.61 -0.30
N PRO A 818 15.37 -36.93 -0.67
CA PRO A 818 16.00 -37.04 -2.00
C PRO A 818 16.26 -38.47 -2.49
N GLY A 819 16.73 -39.35 -1.60
CA GLY A 819 17.00 -40.76 -1.91
C GLY A 819 15.77 -41.60 -2.26
N ASN A 820 14.56 -41.11 -1.98
CA ASN A 820 13.30 -41.76 -2.36
C ASN A 820 12.71 -41.23 -3.67
N ILE A 821 13.30 -40.17 -4.25
CA ILE A 821 12.85 -39.57 -5.51
C ILE A 821 13.55 -40.27 -6.68
N PRO A 822 12.82 -40.67 -7.75
CA PRO A 822 13.45 -41.18 -8.96
C PRO A 822 14.44 -40.16 -9.53
N GLN A 823 15.72 -40.53 -9.61
CA GLN A 823 16.80 -39.69 -10.11
C GLN A 823 16.76 -39.60 -11.64
N ASN A 824 15.68 -38.98 -12.13
CA ASN A 824 15.33 -38.74 -13.52
C ASN A 824 14.99 -37.26 -13.70
N ALA A 825 15.33 -36.71 -14.85
CA ALA A 825 14.94 -35.35 -15.25
C ALA A 825 13.80 -35.37 -16.28
N LEU A 826 13.09 -34.25 -16.36
CA LEU A 826 12.20 -33.91 -17.47
C LEU A 826 12.63 -32.53 -17.98
N LEU A 827 13.08 -32.45 -19.24
CA LEU A 827 13.50 -31.21 -19.87
C LEU A 827 12.49 -30.83 -20.96
N ILE A 828 11.98 -29.61 -20.89
CA ILE A 828 10.88 -29.13 -21.75
C ILE A 828 11.37 -27.88 -22.49
N ALA A 829 11.17 -27.86 -23.81
CA ALA A 829 11.54 -26.76 -24.69
C ALA A 829 10.33 -26.29 -25.50
N ASP A 830 10.03 -25.00 -25.45
CA ASP A 830 9.01 -24.37 -26.29
C ASP A 830 9.41 -24.35 -27.77
N ASP A 831 8.47 -24.03 -28.66
CA ASP A 831 8.80 -23.77 -30.07
C ASP A 831 9.59 -22.44 -30.16
N PRO A 832 10.85 -22.46 -30.64
CA PRO A 832 11.65 -21.25 -30.78
C PRO A 832 11.14 -20.31 -31.90
N GLY A 833 10.18 -20.74 -32.72
CA GLY A 833 9.56 -19.93 -33.76
C GLY A 833 10.34 -19.89 -35.07
N THR A 834 9.97 -18.97 -35.97
CA THR A 834 10.61 -18.85 -37.29
C THR A 834 10.58 -17.40 -37.81
N PRO A 835 11.74 -16.73 -38.00
CA PRO A 835 13.07 -17.16 -37.56
C PRO A 835 13.14 -17.23 -36.02
N PRO A 836 13.96 -18.13 -35.45
CA PRO A 836 14.08 -18.23 -33.99
C PRO A 836 14.86 -17.04 -33.42
N LEU A 837 14.33 -16.44 -32.35
CA LEU A 837 15.03 -15.39 -31.58
C LEU A 837 16.02 -16.00 -30.56
N TRP A 838 15.72 -17.20 -30.09
CA TRP A 838 16.53 -18.01 -29.18
C TRP A 838 16.30 -19.49 -29.46
N ASP A 839 17.18 -20.37 -28.96
CA ASP A 839 17.04 -21.83 -29.08
C ASP A 839 16.93 -22.47 -27.70
N PHE A 840 15.70 -22.82 -27.31
CA PHE A 840 15.35 -23.47 -26.05
C PHE A 840 15.70 -24.98 -26.03
N GLU A 841 15.85 -25.61 -27.19
CA GLU A 841 16.26 -27.02 -27.29
C GLU A 841 17.76 -27.13 -27.00
N THR A 842 18.56 -26.27 -27.64
CA THR A 842 20.00 -26.11 -27.37
C THR A 842 20.28 -25.58 -25.95
N ALA A 843 19.33 -24.91 -25.28
CA ALA A 843 19.45 -24.60 -23.84
C ALA A 843 19.38 -25.88 -22.98
N ASN A 844 18.38 -26.71 -23.22
CA ASN A 844 18.22 -27.99 -22.52
C ASN A 844 19.33 -29.01 -22.84
N ASP A 845 20.03 -28.90 -23.99
CA ASP A 845 21.25 -29.68 -24.27
C ASP A 845 22.40 -29.35 -23.30
N ASP A 846 22.70 -28.07 -23.05
CA ASP A 846 23.74 -27.67 -22.08
C ASP A 846 23.37 -28.09 -20.66
N VAL A 847 22.10 -27.93 -20.27
CA VAL A 847 21.59 -28.40 -18.96
C VAL A 847 21.78 -29.90 -18.81
N GLN A 848 21.46 -30.70 -19.84
CA GLN A 848 21.66 -32.14 -19.79
C GLN A 848 23.14 -32.53 -19.66
N ALA A 849 24.08 -31.75 -20.19
CA ALA A 849 25.51 -32.00 -20.04
C ALA A 849 26.03 -31.78 -18.60
N LEU A 850 25.27 -31.06 -17.74
CA LEU A 850 25.58 -30.83 -16.33
C LEU A 850 24.92 -31.87 -15.39
N LEU A 851 23.97 -32.67 -15.88
CA LEU A 851 23.31 -33.71 -15.09
C LEU A 851 24.23 -34.94 -14.88
N PRO A 852 24.07 -35.70 -13.78
CA PRO A 852 24.84 -36.93 -13.57
C PRO A 852 24.58 -37.95 -14.70
N PRO A 853 25.58 -38.62 -15.28
CA PRO A 853 25.38 -39.59 -16.37
C PRO A 853 24.50 -40.81 -16.04
N SER A 854 24.15 -41.01 -14.76
CA SER A 854 23.18 -42.01 -14.30
C SER A 854 21.72 -41.52 -14.29
N MET A 855 21.47 -40.23 -14.53
CA MET A 855 20.14 -39.64 -14.52
C MET A 855 19.44 -39.84 -15.86
N THR A 856 18.27 -40.49 -15.87
CA THR A 856 17.52 -40.67 -17.12
C THR A 856 16.75 -39.40 -17.46
N VAL A 857 16.93 -38.88 -18.68
CA VAL A 857 16.27 -37.67 -19.15
C VAL A 857 15.12 -38.01 -20.10
N GLN A 858 13.93 -37.49 -19.83
CA GLN A 858 12.87 -37.35 -20.83
C GLN A 858 12.92 -35.93 -21.41
N ARG A 859 12.71 -35.79 -22.71
CA ARG A 859 12.50 -34.50 -23.37
C ARG A 859 11.06 -34.34 -23.87
N VAL A 860 10.59 -33.10 -23.89
CA VAL A 860 9.36 -32.66 -24.58
C VAL A 860 9.70 -31.36 -25.31
N ASN A 861 10.00 -31.46 -26.61
CA ASN A 861 10.34 -30.31 -27.44
C ASN A 861 9.12 -29.99 -28.30
N VAL A 862 8.39 -28.91 -28.00
CA VAL A 862 7.04 -28.61 -28.53
C VAL A 862 7.00 -28.63 -30.07
N ARG A 863 8.02 -28.05 -30.71
CA ARG A 863 8.22 -28.04 -32.17
C ARG A 863 8.25 -29.43 -32.83
N THR A 864 8.50 -30.48 -32.06
CA THR A 864 8.59 -31.89 -32.52
C THR A 864 7.46 -32.79 -32.03
N GLU A 865 6.61 -32.30 -31.11
CA GLU A 865 5.46 -33.04 -30.60
C GLU A 865 4.32 -33.07 -31.64
N PRO A 866 3.53 -34.17 -31.75
CA PRO A 866 2.44 -34.26 -32.71
C PRO A 866 1.34 -33.20 -32.58
N SER A 867 1.19 -32.60 -31.39
CA SER A 867 0.32 -31.45 -31.10
C SER A 867 0.64 -30.88 -29.71
N PRO A 868 0.24 -29.63 -29.40
CA PRO A 868 0.33 -29.08 -28.03
C PRO A 868 -0.32 -29.99 -26.98
N ALA A 869 -1.49 -30.56 -27.27
CA ALA A 869 -2.17 -31.50 -26.35
C ALA A 869 -1.38 -32.80 -26.09
N GLN A 870 -0.55 -33.25 -27.04
CA GLN A 870 0.36 -34.38 -26.82
C GLN A 870 1.56 -33.96 -25.96
N ALA A 871 2.08 -32.74 -26.14
CA ALA A 871 3.08 -32.16 -25.24
C ALA A 871 2.55 -32.07 -23.81
N THR A 872 1.34 -31.52 -23.60
CA THR A 872 0.63 -31.48 -22.30
C THR A 872 0.55 -32.86 -21.66
N ALA A 873 0.08 -33.87 -22.41
CA ALA A 873 -0.01 -35.24 -21.93
C ALA A 873 1.38 -35.82 -21.56
N ASN A 874 2.43 -35.53 -22.35
CA ASN A 874 3.78 -36.01 -22.08
C ASN A 874 4.42 -35.33 -20.85
N ILE A 875 4.12 -34.05 -20.61
CA ILE A 875 4.54 -33.29 -19.43
C ILE A 875 3.84 -33.83 -18.17
N ILE A 876 2.51 -33.92 -18.18
CA ILE A 876 1.72 -34.42 -17.04
C ILE A 876 2.12 -35.86 -16.68
N ASN A 877 2.30 -36.74 -17.68
CA ASN A 877 2.80 -38.09 -17.45
C ASN A 877 4.24 -38.09 -16.90
N GLY A 878 5.11 -37.20 -17.39
CA GLY A 878 6.47 -37.03 -16.91
C GLY A 878 6.54 -36.65 -15.43
N PHE A 879 5.72 -35.69 -14.99
CA PHE A 879 5.52 -35.33 -13.57
C PHE A 879 4.98 -36.52 -12.76
N ASN A 880 3.84 -37.11 -13.17
CA ASN A 880 3.14 -38.15 -12.40
C ASN A 880 3.97 -39.42 -12.16
N GLN A 881 4.94 -39.72 -13.03
CA GLN A 881 5.91 -40.81 -12.82
C GLN A 881 6.88 -40.52 -11.66
N GLY A 882 7.17 -39.24 -11.39
CA GLY A 882 8.16 -38.74 -10.43
C GLY A 882 9.48 -38.37 -11.08
N ARG A 883 10.01 -37.19 -10.72
CA ARG A 883 11.29 -36.63 -11.21
C ARG A 883 12.04 -36.01 -10.05
N ALA A 884 13.37 -35.96 -10.15
CA ALA A 884 14.21 -35.18 -9.23
C ALA A 884 14.20 -33.69 -9.62
N VAL A 885 14.23 -33.41 -10.92
CA VAL A 885 14.17 -32.06 -11.49
C VAL A 885 13.28 -32.02 -12.72
N VAL A 886 12.54 -30.92 -12.89
CA VAL A 886 11.86 -30.55 -14.13
C VAL A 886 12.39 -29.19 -14.58
N ASN A 887 12.80 -29.07 -15.83
CA ASN A 887 13.26 -27.84 -16.44
C ASN A 887 12.29 -27.40 -17.54
N TYR A 888 11.91 -26.13 -17.56
CA TYR A 888 11.25 -25.49 -18.70
C TYR A 888 12.12 -24.36 -19.23
N SER A 889 12.31 -24.31 -20.55
CA SER A 889 12.94 -23.20 -21.26
C SER A 889 12.02 -22.77 -22.40
N GLY A 890 11.57 -21.51 -22.41
CA GLY A 890 10.52 -21.09 -23.35
C GLY A 890 9.90 -19.73 -23.07
N HIS A 891 8.73 -19.48 -23.67
CA HIS A 891 7.90 -18.32 -23.37
C HIS A 891 6.92 -18.62 -22.25
N GLY A 892 6.75 -17.68 -21.31
CA GLY A 892 5.90 -17.83 -20.15
C GLY A 892 4.91 -16.67 -19.99
N ASN A 893 3.83 -16.97 -19.27
CA ASN A 893 2.91 -15.99 -18.68
C ASN A 893 2.59 -16.47 -17.25
N VAL A 894 2.01 -15.62 -16.41
CA VAL A 894 1.73 -15.89 -14.98
C VAL A 894 1.20 -17.31 -14.72
N ASP A 895 0.25 -17.78 -15.53
CA ASP A 895 -0.50 -19.02 -15.31
C ASP A 895 -0.17 -20.18 -16.28
N VAL A 896 0.78 -20.02 -17.21
CA VAL A 896 0.93 -20.94 -18.37
C VAL A 896 2.32 -20.95 -19.03
N TRP A 897 2.73 -22.14 -19.52
CA TRP A 897 3.87 -22.34 -20.42
C TRP A 897 3.45 -22.33 -21.91
N SER A 898 4.28 -21.70 -22.74
CA SER A 898 4.14 -21.53 -24.20
C SER A 898 2.95 -20.66 -24.64
N GLY A 899 3.16 -19.89 -25.71
CA GLY A 899 2.08 -19.22 -26.44
C GLY A 899 1.06 -20.20 -27.09
N SER A 900 1.31 -21.51 -27.01
CA SER A 900 0.39 -22.58 -27.43
C SER A 900 -0.37 -23.27 -26.27
N SER A 901 -0.18 -22.82 -25.01
CA SER A 901 -0.76 -23.39 -23.79
C SER A 901 -0.49 -24.89 -23.63
N ILE A 902 0.77 -25.25 -23.41
CA ILE A 902 1.17 -26.66 -23.25
C ILE A 902 1.00 -27.17 -21.83
N PHE A 903 0.95 -26.29 -20.83
CA PHE A 903 0.81 -26.64 -19.42
C PHE A 903 0.36 -25.42 -18.61
N THR A 904 -0.63 -25.59 -17.73
CA THR A 904 -1.31 -24.50 -17.02
C THR A 904 -1.31 -24.68 -15.50
N THR A 905 -1.69 -23.63 -14.76
CA THR A 905 -2.01 -23.71 -13.32
C THR A 905 -3.07 -24.76 -12.98
N ALA A 906 -4.00 -25.05 -13.88
CA ALA A 906 -4.99 -26.11 -13.71
C ALA A 906 -4.33 -27.50 -13.80
N ASP A 907 -3.40 -27.71 -14.74
CA ASP A 907 -2.64 -28.95 -14.87
C ASP A 907 -1.70 -29.16 -13.68
N ALA A 908 -1.00 -28.11 -13.25
CA ALA A 908 -0.14 -28.11 -12.05
C ALA A 908 -0.93 -28.51 -10.79
N THR A 909 -2.11 -27.93 -10.60
CA THR A 909 -3.01 -28.26 -9.48
C THR A 909 -3.54 -29.69 -9.56
N ALA A 910 -3.70 -30.24 -10.77
CA ALA A 910 -4.21 -31.58 -11.03
C ALA A 910 -3.14 -32.71 -10.96
N LEU A 911 -1.87 -32.38 -10.71
CA LEU A 911 -0.80 -33.39 -10.60
C LEU A 911 -1.02 -34.39 -9.45
N THR A 912 -0.62 -35.63 -9.70
CA THR A 912 -0.85 -36.81 -8.84
C THR A 912 0.42 -37.59 -8.51
N ASN A 913 1.59 -36.95 -8.63
CA ASN A 913 2.90 -37.53 -8.31
C ASN A 913 3.11 -37.83 -6.81
N GLY A 914 2.20 -37.39 -5.92
CA GLY A 914 2.30 -37.59 -4.47
C GLY A 914 3.63 -37.06 -3.93
N ASN A 915 4.27 -37.84 -3.06
CA ASN A 915 5.55 -37.45 -2.45
C ASN A 915 6.76 -37.49 -3.42
N LYS A 916 6.58 -37.83 -4.71
CA LYS A 916 7.64 -37.79 -5.73
C LYS A 916 7.79 -36.38 -6.31
N LEU A 917 8.10 -35.43 -5.44
CA LEU A 917 8.07 -34.00 -5.72
C LEU A 917 9.40 -33.53 -6.35
N PRO A 918 9.43 -33.02 -7.60
CA PRO A 918 10.63 -32.43 -8.17
C PRO A 918 10.93 -31.05 -7.60
N LEU A 919 12.18 -30.62 -7.75
CA LEU A 919 12.50 -29.20 -7.92
C LEU A 919 12.11 -28.78 -9.35
N VAL A 920 11.31 -27.71 -9.49
CA VAL A 920 10.95 -27.16 -10.80
C VAL A 920 11.80 -25.91 -11.06
N ILE A 921 12.48 -25.88 -12.19
CA ILE A 921 13.28 -24.74 -12.65
C ILE A 921 12.65 -24.22 -13.95
N VAL A 922 12.40 -22.92 -13.99
CA VAL A 922 11.67 -22.26 -15.09
C VAL A 922 12.51 -21.10 -15.63
N MET A 923 12.88 -21.19 -16.90
CA MET A 923 13.57 -20.16 -17.68
C MET A 923 12.61 -19.57 -18.71
N ASP A 924 11.70 -18.74 -18.20
CA ASP A 924 10.70 -17.99 -18.95
C ASP A 924 10.39 -16.63 -18.29
N CYS A 925 9.20 -16.06 -18.51
CA CYS A 925 8.74 -14.83 -17.86
C CYS A 925 7.49 -15.07 -17.00
N LEU A 926 7.34 -14.25 -15.95
CA LEU A 926 6.14 -14.13 -15.10
C LEU A 926 5.65 -15.38 -14.33
N ASN A 927 6.23 -16.57 -14.52
CA ASN A 927 5.81 -17.80 -13.82
C ASN A 927 5.92 -17.76 -12.28
N GLY A 928 6.61 -16.75 -11.74
CA GLY A 928 6.71 -16.40 -10.33
C GLY A 928 6.12 -15.02 -10.00
N TYR A 929 5.17 -14.49 -10.78
CA TYR A 929 4.44 -13.24 -10.50
C TYR A 929 3.41 -13.48 -9.37
N PHE A 930 3.91 -13.72 -8.16
CA PHE A 930 3.11 -14.11 -6.99
C PHE A 930 2.40 -12.94 -6.31
N GLN A 931 2.86 -11.71 -6.55
CA GLN A 931 2.35 -10.51 -5.89
C GLN A 931 0.94 -10.10 -6.29
N ASP A 932 0.27 -10.80 -7.21
CA ASP A 932 -1.09 -10.44 -7.60
C ASP A 932 -2.15 -11.11 -6.69
N PRO A 933 -3.03 -10.33 -6.04
CA PRO A 933 -4.02 -10.89 -5.13
C PRO A 933 -5.14 -11.70 -5.82
N ASN A 934 -5.20 -11.73 -7.16
CA ASN A 934 -6.29 -12.33 -7.95
C ASN A 934 -5.86 -13.43 -8.92
N LEU A 935 -4.61 -13.44 -9.36
CA LEU A 935 -4.03 -14.61 -10.03
C LEU A 935 -3.49 -15.63 -9.02
N LEU A 936 -3.07 -16.75 -9.58
CA LEU A 936 -2.28 -17.80 -8.98
C LEU A 936 -1.16 -18.05 -9.99
N SER A 937 0.08 -17.79 -9.65
CA SER A 937 1.21 -18.08 -10.54
C SER A 937 1.41 -19.59 -10.71
N LEU A 938 2.06 -20.01 -11.79
CA LEU A 938 2.36 -21.43 -12.00
C LEU A 938 3.25 -21.99 -10.87
N SER A 939 4.16 -21.18 -10.33
CA SER A 939 5.00 -21.54 -9.19
C SER A 939 4.18 -21.81 -7.92
N GLU A 940 3.23 -20.93 -7.58
CA GLU A 940 2.30 -21.18 -6.48
C GLU A 940 1.45 -22.43 -6.73
N ALA A 941 0.95 -22.64 -7.96
CA ALA A 941 0.14 -23.81 -8.30
C ALA A 941 0.91 -25.12 -8.09
N PHE A 942 2.21 -25.17 -8.40
CA PHE A 942 3.05 -26.34 -8.06
C PHE A 942 3.19 -26.57 -6.55
N LEU A 943 3.32 -25.51 -5.74
CA LEU A 943 3.41 -25.61 -4.29
C LEU A 943 2.05 -25.98 -3.65
N LEU A 944 0.95 -25.49 -4.20
CA LEU A 944 -0.42 -25.65 -3.65
C LEU A 944 -1.20 -26.85 -4.25
N ALA A 945 -0.65 -27.58 -5.21
CA ALA A 945 -1.27 -28.80 -5.75
C ALA A 945 -1.51 -29.85 -4.64
N PRO A 946 -2.76 -30.28 -4.37
CA PRO A 946 -3.08 -31.09 -3.18
C PRO A 946 -2.63 -32.56 -3.25
N ASN A 947 -2.39 -33.10 -4.45
CA ASN A 947 -2.07 -34.53 -4.65
C ASN A 947 -0.64 -34.77 -5.20
N GLY A 948 0.21 -33.74 -5.22
CA GLY A 948 1.49 -33.78 -5.91
C GLY A 948 2.10 -32.39 -6.06
N GLY A 949 2.48 -32.00 -7.27
CA GLY A 949 3.15 -30.73 -7.54
C GLY A 949 4.66 -30.82 -7.32
N ALA A 950 5.27 -29.73 -6.84
CA ALA A 950 6.70 -29.62 -6.58
C ALA A 950 7.02 -29.58 -5.08
N VAL A 951 8.31 -29.76 -4.72
CA VAL A 951 8.82 -29.43 -3.38
C VAL A 951 9.28 -27.98 -3.31
N ALA A 952 9.76 -27.46 -4.44
CA ALA A 952 10.13 -26.07 -4.64
C ALA A 952 10.07 -25.69 -6.13
N ALA A 953 9.92 -24.40 -6.43
CA ALA A 953 9.95 -23.83 -7.77
C ALA A 953 10.90 -22.63 -7.83
N PHE A 954 11.54 -22.40 -8.99
CA PHE A 954 12.43 -21.26 -9.23
C PHE A 954 12.09 -20.62 -10.59
N ALA A 955 11.51 -19.43 -10.57
CA ALA A 955 10.91 -18.77 -11.73
C ALA A 955 10.94 -17.24 -11.61
N SER A 956 10.82 -16.53 -12.75
CA SER A 956 10.79 -15.06 -12.76
C SER A 956 9.44 -14.49 -12.33
N SER A 957 9.46 -13.47 -11.48
CA SER A 957 8.37 -12.52 -11.32
C SER A 957 8.30 -11.49 -12.46
N GLY A 958 9.34 -11.33 -13.28
CA GLY A 958 9.45 -10.27 -14.29
C GLY A 958 9.30 -10.73 -15.74
N LEU A 959 9.28 -9.74 -16.63
CA LEU A 959 9.71 -9.88 -18.03
C LEU A 959 11.23 -9.70 -18.08
N THR A 960 11.98 -10.63 -18.69
CA THR A 960 13.46 -10.66 -18.59
C THR A 960 14.15 -11.17 -19.87
N SER A 961 15.49 -11.06 -19.95
CA SER A 961 16.26 -11.47 -21.14
C SER A 961 16.82 -12.90 -21.04
N THR A 962 16.58 -13.70 -22.08
CA THR A 962 17.02 -15.11 -22.16
C THR A 962 18.54 -15.34 -22.05
N PRO A 963 19.43 -14.44 -22.55
CA PRO A 963 20.87 -14.59 -22.35
C PRO A 963 21.30 -14.58 -20.87
N GLY A 964 20.68 -13.73 -20.04
CA GLY A 964 20.94 -13.68 -18.60
C GLY A 964 20.44 -14.93 -17.87
N GLN A 965 19.26 -15.43 -18.28
CA GLN A 965 18.66 -16.66 -17.76
C GLN A 965 19.63 -17.85 -17.92
N ARG A 966 20.17 -18.08 -19.13
CA ARG A 966 21.10 -19.20 -19.40
C ARG A 966 22.35 -19.16 -18.53
N GLN A 967 22.91 -17.97 -18.26
CA GLN A 967 24.11 -17.84 -17.41
C GLN A 967 23.83 -18.31 -15.97
N MET A 968 22.70 -17.86 -15.41
CA MET A 968 22.23 -18.27 -14.09
C MET A 968 21.86 -19.76 -14.04
N GLU A 969 21.10 -20.26 -15.02
CA GLU A 969 20.67 -21.66 -15.14
C GLU A 969 21.87 -22.62 -15.10
N LEU A 970 22.89 -22.40 -15.95
CA LEU A 970 24.05 -23.29 -16.01
C LEU A 970 24.89 -23.26 -14.73
N GLN A 971 25.01 -22.11 -14.06
CA GLN A 971 25.67 -22.03 -12.76
C GLN A 971 24.84 -22.71 -11.66
N LEU A 972 23.51 -22.60 -11.69
CA LEU A 972 22.60 -23.30 -10.78
C LEU A 972 22.76 -24.82 -10.91
N TYR A 973 22.67 -25.37 -12.13
CA TYR A 973 22.86 -26.80 -12.37
C TYR A 973 24.27 -27.28 -11.99
N SER A 974 25.32 -26.47 -12.23
CA SER A 974 26.69 -26.78 -11.81
C SER A 974 26.82 -26.88 -10.28
N SER A 975 26.24 -25.92 -9.54
CA SER A 975 26.20 -25.94 -8.06
C SER A 975 25.35 -27.08 -7.48
N LEU A 976 24.24 -27.42 -8.14
CA LEU A 976 23.33 -28.49 -7.70
C LEU A 976 23.86 -29.89 -7.99
N TYR A 977 24.46 -30.12 -9.17
CA TYR A 977 24.82 -31.46 -9.68
C TYR A 977 26.32 -31.73 -9.84
N GLY A 978 27.19 -30.73 -9.67
CA GLY A 978 28.66 -30.86 -9.72
C GLY A 978 29.30 -31.69 -8.60
N SER A 979 30.61 -31.55 -8.42
CA SER A 979 31.41 -32.41 -7.52
C SER A 979 31.16 -32.21 -6.02
N GLN A 980 30.56 -31.09 -5.61
CA GLN A 980 30.22 -30.76 -4.22
C GLN A 980 28.81 -30.13 -4.14
N PRO A 981 27.74 -30.90 -3.93
CA PRO A 981 26.39 -30.35 -3.79
C PRO A 981 26.25 -29.44 -2.57
N ILE A 982 25.71 -28.25 -2.79
CA ILE A 982 25.29 -27.29 -1.76
C ILE A 982 23.75 -27.25 -1.66
N ALA A 983 23.20 -26.46 -0.73
CA ALA A 983 21.74 -26.31 -0.64
C ALA A 983 21.21 -25.46 -1.80
N VAL A 984 19.92 -25.61 -2.14
CA VAL A 984 19.30 -24.90 -3.28
C VAL A 984 19.42 -23.39 -3.13
N GLY A 985 19.25 -22.85 -1.92
CA GLY A 985 19.46 -21.43 -1.63
C GLY A 985 20.90 -20.98 -1.87
N ASP A 986 21.90 -21.70 -1.36
CA ASP A 986 23.32 -21.40 -1.63
C ASP A 986 23.63 -21.43 -3.15
N ALA A 987 23.04 -22.40 -3.86
CA ALA A 987 23.19 -22.57 -5.30
C ALA A 987 22.56 -21.42 -6.08
N ILE A 988 21.39 -20.92 -5.66
CA ILE A 988 20.71 -19.78 -6.26
C ILE A 988 21.48 -18.47 -6.03
N LYS A 989 22.02 -18.23 -4.82
CA LYS A 989 22.93 -17.10 -4.58
C LYS A 989 24.11 -17.12 -5.57
N THR A 990 24.74 -18.29 -5.70
CA THR A 990 25.89 -18.50 -6.60
C THR A 990 25.51 -18.29 -8.08
N ALA A 991 24.30 -18.71 -8.47
CA ALA A 991 23.78 -18.57 -9.82
C ALA A 991 23.46 -17.11 -10.20
N LYS A 992 22.83 -16.36 -9.28
CA LYS A 992 22.49 -14.94 -9.46
C LYS A 992 23.72 -14.04 -9.56
N ALA A 993 24.77 -14.34 -8.78
CA ALA A 993 26.06 -13.66 -8.88
C ALA A 993 26.79 -13.90 -10.23
N ALA A 994 26.46 -14.98 -10.96
CA ALA A 994 27.11 -15.33 -12.22
C ALA A 994 26.49 -14.65 -13.46
N THR A 995 25.27 -14.10 -13.36
CA THR A 995 24.67 -13.26 -14.41
C THR A 995 24.96 -11.78 -14.17
N THR A 996 25.17 -11.05 -15.27
CA THR A 996 25.24 -9.57 -15.29
C THR A 996 23.93 -8.90 -15.71
N ASP A 997 22.88 -9.67 -15.97
CA ASP A 997 21.53 -9.17 -16.19
C ASP A 997 20.86 -8.91 -14.83
N ILE A 998 20.64 -7.62 -14.53
CA ILE A 998 20.15 -7.15 -13.23
C ILE A 998 18.69 -7.53 -12.97
N ASP A 999 17.88 -7.65 -14.02
CA ASP A 999 16.47 -8.04 -13.90
C ASP A 999 16.38 -9.55 -13.64
N VAL A 1000 17.13 -10.37 -14.39
CA VAL A 1000 17.24 -11.81 -14.10
C VAL A 1000 17.74 -12.05 -12.67
N ARG A 1001 18.74 -11.27 -12.22
CA ARG A 1001 19.28 -11.37 -10.85
C ARG A 1001 18.21 -11.08 -9.79
N ARG A 1002 17.49 -9.95 -9.90
CA ARG A 1002 16.55 -9.45 -8.89
C ARG A 1002 15.16 -10.10 -8.92
N THR A 1003 14.72 -10.65 -10.06
CA THR A 1003 13.32 -11.11 -10.25
C THR A 1003 13.14 -12.63 -10.19
N TRP A 1004 14.20 -13.43 -10.08
CA TRP A 1004 14.03 -14.89 -9.97
C TRP A 1004 13.69 -15.33 -8.54
N ILE A 1005 12.40 -15.53 -8.29
CA ILE A 1005 11.87 -15.90 -6.98
C ILE A 1005 12.06 -17.39 -6.75
N TYR A 1006 12.49 -17.76 -5.54
CA TYR A 1006 12.58 -19.14 -5.10
C TYR A 1006 11.47 -19.47 -4.12
N PHE A 1007 10.55 -20.32 -4.56
CA PHE A 1007 9.40 -20.77 -3.80
C PHE A 1007 9.71 -22.11 -3.14
N GLY A 1008 9.97 -22.13 -1.84
CA GLY A 1008 10.36 -23.33 -1.10
C GLY A 1008 11.32 -23.05 0.05
N ASP A 1009 11.99 -24.10 0.53
CA ASP A 1009 12.97 -24.03 1.62
C ASP A 1009 14.40 -23.85 1.06
N PRO A 1010 15.16 -22.81 1.46
CA PRO A 1010 16.48 -22.55 0.89
C PRO A 1010 17.58 -23.47 1.42
N SER A 1011 17.37 -24.16 2.54
CA SER A 1011 18.29 -25.19 3.07
C SER A 1011 18.15 -26.56 2.38
N LEU A 1012 17.13 -26.71 1.51
CA LEU A 1012 16.83 -27.95 0.80
C LEU A 1012 18.06 -28.47 0.04
N LYS A 1013 18.30 -29.77 0.10
CA LYS A 1013 19.24 -30.49 -0.77
C LYS A 1013 18.45 -31.48 -1.63
N ILE A 1014 18.80 -31.60 -2.90
CA ILE A 1014 18.09 -32.46 -3.88
C ILE A 1014 18.81 -33.80 -4.14
N ARG A 1015 19.93 -34.05 -3.46
CA ARG A 1015 20.68 -35.31 -3.39
C ARG A 1015 21.47 -35.38 -2.08
#